data_AF-A0A8J7HCI2-F1
#
_entry.id   AF-A0A8J7HCI2-F1
#
_cell.length_a   1.000
_cell.length_b   1.000
_cell.length_c   1.000
_cell.angle_alpha   90.00
_cell.angle_beta   90.00
_cell.angle_gamma   90.00
#
_symmetry.space_group_name_H-M   'P 1'
#
loop_
_entity.id
_entity.type
_entity.pdbx_description
1 polymer ?
#
loop_
_entity_poly.entity_id
_entity_poly.type
_entity_poly.pdbx_seq_one_letter_code
_entity_poly.pdbx_strand_id
1 'polypeptide(L)'
;MKTVIPNVSRNKNVFYKIILVTIFMAFLLYGCSNKNHPSESSPSTVPAEDNSLSATTNKEDADSEVEPSQKSDERVINPIVDEVISDSDFSFINSSGNTLQSRINTPPGYERISSQEGEFTSFMRNLKLKENGSKVLLYDGKIKQNQNNHIAVFDLDIGNRDLQQCADSVMRVYAEYYWSLGAYDKIAFHLTNGFFMEYSKWRDGYRIIVEGNDVRWSKTKTYDDSYETFRKYLDMVFSYAGTLSLSQESTPITIDEILPGDMFLQGGSPGHCVLIVDVAEDMDGNRSFLLAQGYMPAQDFHILINPLHPEDPWYYELELTYPLQTPSWTFEEDTLVRWSDFPLAQASATSGSNSRRDKDASYPVDMDRVIPVMSDKVKTIADTDVNKVTLLAVGDNLIHIEVVQSGKQEDGSYRYDHLYDRIKEDIEAADIAVINQETILGGAELGYSGYPNFNSPTQIGDAIVNAGFDVVLHATNHTMDKGKKAVMNTFSFWDKYPFIKVLGINKSQKDQETIPIVEKNGIKIAMLNYTFSLNGHKLPKDMPWLVNMLDKAQMSADIKKAKELADFVIVFPHWGSEYVYEATKSQKDLTDFYYQLGVDLVIGAHPHVLQPVEWIETDENHRMLVYYSLGNFLSYQKEAPRMLGGMANITIIKEDNETYISDAGIIPIVTHYEHGPADYNYDVFKLTDYTVEQASLHGVSDIARQGAFIYEETYTLAEKVLGSWFPIPLE
;
A
#
# COMPACT_ATOMS: atom_id res chain seq x y z
N MET A 1 -70.39 19.85 3.42
CA MET A 1 -71.34 20.68 2.65
C MET A 1 -70.96 22.16 2.83
N LYS A 2 -71.17 22.99 1.80
CA LYS A 2 -71.22 24.47 1.80
C LYS A 2 -70.18 25.28 2.63
N THR A 3 -69.11 25.67 1.93
CA THR A 3 -68.55 27.03 1.83
C THR A 3 -68.96 28.13 2.83
N VAL A 4 -67.95 28.78 3.44
CA VAL A 4 -67.88 30.26 3.63
C VAL A 4 -66.44 30.75 3.43
N ILE A 5 -66.28 31.77 2.58
CA ILE A 5 -65.12 32.69 2.40
C ILE A 5 -65.70 33.95 1.70
N PRO A 6 -65.02 35.13 1.60
CA PRO A 6 -63.84 35.63 2.30
C PRO A 6 -64.05 37.06 2.88
N ASN A 7 -62.99 37.73 3.37
CA ASN A 7 -62.62 39.02 2.75
C ASN A 7 -61.13 39.41 2.93
N VAL A 8 -60.66 40.32 2.08
CA VAL A 8 -59.23 40.59 1.78
C VAL A 8 -58.87 42.06 1.99
N SER A 9 -57.64 42.35 2.48
CA SER A 9 -56.99 43.66 2.32
C SER A 9 -55.47 43.61 2.61
N ARG A 10 -54.55 44.28 1.91
CA ARG A 10 -54.41 44.52 0.45
C ARG A 10 -52.98 45.05 0.14
N ASN A 11 -52.57 44.89 -1.13
CA ASN A 11 -51.34 45.40 -1.79
C ASN A 11 -50.06 44.59 -1.53
N LYS A 12 -49.23 44.14 -2.51
CA LYS A 12 -48.91 44.47 -3.92
C LYS A 12 -47.60 45.26 -4.08
N ASN A 13 -46.62 44.66 -4.77
CA ASN A 13 -46.19 45.09 -6.12
C ASN A 13 -45.41 43.98 -6.84
N VAL A 14 -45.62 43.85 -8.16
CA VAL A 14 -45.02 42.86 -9.09
C VAL A 14 -44.99 43.48 -10.51
N PHE A 15 -44.16 42.92 -11.42
CA PHE A 15 -43.93 43.23 -12.86
C PHE A 15 -42.65 44.08 -13.12
N TYR A 16 -41.85 43.85 -14.19
CA TYR A 16 -41.91 42.96 -15.37
C TYR A 16 -40.46 42.78 -15.95
N LYS A 17 -40.09 41.98 -16.98
CA LYS A 17 -40.77 41.13 -18.00
C LYS A 17 -39.84 39.98 -18.49
N ILE A 18 -40.16 39.33 -19.62
CA ILE A 18 -39.44 38.25 -20.33
C ILE A 18 -39.42 38.60 -21.85
N ILE A 19 -38.39 38.20 -22.63
CA ILE A 19 -38.51 37.78 -24.05
C ILE A 19 -37.24 37.12 -24.67
N LEU A 20 -37.54 36.11 -25.50
CA LEU A 20 -36.86 35.32 -26.55
C LEU A 20 -35.81 36.01 -27.48
N VAL A 21 -35.00 35.35 -28.36
CA VAL A 21 -34.47 33.95 -28.51
C VAL A 21 -33.49 33.84 -29.74
N THR A 22 -32.65 32.78 -29.82
CA THR A 22 -31.98 32.13 -31.00
C THR A 22 -30.82 32.72 -31.85
N ILE A 23 -29.78 31.86 -32.06
CA ILE A 23 -29.04 31.48 -33.31
C ILE A 23 -28.15 32.53 -34.07
N PHE A 24 -26.82 32.26 -34.17
CA PHE A 24 -26.13 31.86 -35.43
C PHE A 24 -24.68 31.35 -35.19
N MET A 25 -24.06 30.71 -36.19
CA MET A 25 -22.73 30.07 -36.15
C MET A 25 -21.87 30.39 -37.40
N ALA A 26 -20.56 30.56 -37.20
CA ALA A 26 -19.44 30.59 -38.18
C ALA A 26 -19.45 31.63 -39.35
N PHE A 27 -18.36 32.41 -39.51
CA PHE A 27 -17.30 32.16 -40.51
C PHE A 27 -16.15 33.20 -40.48
N LEU A 28 -14.92 32.70 -40.25
CA LEU A 28 -13.59 33.03 -40.83
C LEU A 28 -13.25 34.40 -41.53
N LEU A 29 -11.98 34.82 -41.28
CA LEU A 29 -10.99 35.54 -42.12
C LEU A 29 -10.75 37.09 -42.04
N TYR A 30 -9.50 37.42 -41.67
CA TYR A 30 -8.59 38.50 -42.14
C TYR A 30 -8.91 40.00 -41.98
N GLY A 31 -7.88 40.80 -41.62
CA GLY A 31 -7.82 42.24 -41.93
C GLY A 31 -7.05 43.18 -40.97
N CYS A 32 -5.72 43.23 -41.08
CA CYS A 32 -4.75 44.27 -40.65
C CYS A 32 -5.28 45.57 -39.95
N SER A 33 -4.65 46.15 -38.93
CA SER A 33 -3.28 46.72 -39.04
C SER A 33 -2.74 47.40 -37.75
N ASN A 34 -1.67 46.84 -37.17
CA ASN A 34 -0.38 47.51 -36.87
C ASN A 34 -0.32 48.86 -36.11
N LYS A 35 0.29 48.89 -34.89
CA LYS A 35 1.59 49.58 -34.66
C LYS A 35 2.18 49.57 -33.22
N ASN A 36 3.40 49.02 -33.12
CA ASN A 36 4.62 49.54 -32.44
C ASN A 36 5.37 48.55 -31.51
N HIS A 37 6.63 48.32 -31.88
CA HIS A 37 7.75 47.64 -31.19
C HIS A 37 8.78 48.72 -30.71
N PRO A 38 9.99 48.43 -30.19
CA PRO A 38 10.78 47.17 -30.09
C PRO A 38 11.19 46.85 -28.62
N SER A 39 12.19 46.03 -28.24
CA SER A 39 13.39 45.45 -28.89
C SER A 39 13.95 44.23 -28.09
N GLU A 40 14.90 43.39 -28.52
CA GLU A 40 15.35 42.87 -29.84
C GLU A 40 16.29 41.66 -29.61
N SER A 41 16.21 40.59 -30.39
CA SER A 41 17.23 39.51 -30.48
C SER A 41 17.07 38.72 -31.79
N SER A 42 18.16 38.45 -32.53
CA SER A 42 18.12 38.07 -33.96
C SER A 42 18.70 36.68 -34.29
N PRO A 43 18.08 35.91 -35.21
CA PRO A 43 18.66 34.70 -35.82
C PRO A 43 18.86 34.79 -37.36
N SER A 44 19.71 33.93 -37.93
CA SER A 44 19.84 33.62 -39.38
C SER A 44 20.76 32.38 -39.57
N THR A 45 20.37 31.19 -40.06
CA THR A 45 19.77 30.71 -41.34
C THR A 45 20.78 30.34 -42.46
N VAL A 46 20.62 29.12 -43.01
CA VAL A 46 21.32 28.45 -44.14
C VAL A 46 20.69 28.85 -45.52
N PRO A 47 20.91 28.23 -46.73
CA PRO A 47 21.67 27.01 -47.17
C PRO A 47 22.52 27.18 -48.47
N ALA A 48 23.13 26.08 -49.01
CA ALA A 48 23.07 25.61 -50.42
C ALA A 48 24.14 24.53 -50.79
N GLU A 49 23.90 23.77 -51.88
CA GLU A 49 24.72 22.68 -52.48
C GLU A 49 25.79 23.24 -53.48
N ASP A 50 26.77 22.52 -54.08
CA ASP A 50 26.68 21.26 -54.85
C ASP A 50 28.07 20.63 -55.26
N ASN A 51 28.06 19.32 -55.54
CA ASN A 51 28.94 18.42 -56.33
C ASN A 51 30.47 18.65 -56.62
N SER A 52 31.30 17.65 -56.23
CA SER A 52 31.91 16.61 -57.12
C SER A 52 33.45 16.34 -57.12
N LEU A 53 33.76 15.07 -57.48
CA LEU A 53 34.99 14.46 -58.07
C LEU A 53 36.14 13.90 -57.19
N SER A 54 36.75 12.82 -57.73
CA SER A 54 37.74 11.86 -57.16
C SER A 54 39.06 11.88 -57.98
N ALA A 55 40.12 11.05 -57.85
CA ALA A 55 40.55 9.88 -57.04
C ALA A 55 42.13 9.93 -56.98
N THR A 56 42.98 9.09 -56.37
CA THR A 56 43.04 7.63 -55.99
C THR A 56 43.87 7.47 -54.65
N THR A 57 44.59 6.42 -54.20
CA THR A 57 45.09 5.12 -54.74
C THR A 57 45.51 4.09 -53.66
N ASN A 58 45.37 2.80 -54.00
CA ASN A 58 46.18 1.57 -53.76
C ASN A 58 47.66 1.74 -53.30
N LYS A 59 48.41 0.76 -52.72
CA LYS A 59 48.20 -0.59 -52.08
C LYS A 59 49.47 -0.88 -51.19
N GLU A 60 49.93 -2.06 -50.71
CA GLU A 60 49.76 -3.52 -50.98
C GLU A 60 50.05 -4.39 -49.71
N ASP A 61 50.18 -5.73 -49.81
CA ASP A 61 50.12 -6.72 -48.69
C ASP A 61 51.43 -7.53 -48.37
N ALA A 62 51.39 -8.26 -47.24
CA ALA A 62 51.95 -9.62 -46.96
C ALA A 62 53.41 -9.89 -46.45
N ASP A 63 53.46 -10.70 -45.36
CA ASP A 63 54.32 -11.82 -44.90
C ASP A 63 55.85 -11.95 -45.14
N SER A 64 56.56 -12.45 -44.10
CA SER A 64 57.54 -13.58 -44.18
C SER A 64 58.03 -14.07 -42.79
N GLU A 65 58.55 -15.31 -42.72
CA GLU A 65 58.89 -16.06 -41.49
C GLU A 65 60.41 -16.15 -41.14
N VAL A 66 60.71 -16.82 -40.00
CA VAL A 66 61.90 -17.68 -39.67
C VAL A 66 62.80 -17.24 -38.47
N GLU A 67 63.05 -18.26 -37.62
CA GLU A 67 63.90 -18.42 -36.40
C GLU A 67 65.44 -18.22 -36.56
N PRO A 68 66.32 -18.46 -35.52
CA PRO A 68 66.12 -18.81 -34.08
C PRO A 68 67.02 -18.04 -33.06
N SER A 69 66.84 -18.24 -31.72
CA SER A 69 67.94 -18.61 -30.78
C SER A 69 67.61 -18.78 -29.27
N GLN A 70 67.71 -20.03 -28.79
CA GLN A 70 68.15 -20.58 -27.48
C GLN A 70 68.00 -19.87 -26.10
N LYS A 71 67.38 -20.65 -25.17
CA LYS A 71 67.70 -20.86 -23.73
C LYS A 71 67.41 -19.73 -22.72
N SER A 72 66.93 -20.02 -21.49
CA SER A 72 67.17 -21.21 -20.66
C SER A 72 66.03 -21.59 -19.69
N ASP A 73 66.19 -22.78 -19.10
CA ASP A 73 65.58 -23.42 -17.92
C ASP A 73 65.07 -22.48 -16.78
N GLU A 74 64.14 -22.85 -15.87
CA GLU A 74 63.78 -24.20 -15.36
C GLU A 74 62.37 -24.26 -14.67
N ARG A 75 61.80 -25.47 -14.53
CA ARG A 75 60.74 -25.93 -13.59
C ARG A 75 59.26 -25.53 -13.75
N VAL A 76 58.52 -26.52 -14.27
CA VAL A 76 57.07 -26.76 -14.22
C VAL A 76 56.43 -26.61 -12.82
N ILE A 77 55.32 -25.88 -12.76
CA ILE A 77 54.07 -26.30 -12.08
C ILE A 77 52.96 -26.14 -13.12
N ASN A 78 52.08 -27.13 -13.28
CA ASN A 78 51.01 -27.06 -14.28
C ASN A 78 49.95 -26.01 -13.87
N PRO A 79 49.62 -25.03 -14.74
CA PRO A 79 48.30 -24.43 -14.74
C PRO A 79 47.28 -25.49 -15.17
N ILE A 80 46.04 -25.37 -14.70
CA ILE A 80 44.90 -26.00 -15.37
C ILE A 80 44.69 -25.21 -16.68
N VAL A 81 44.41 -25.93 -17.78
CA VAL A 81 44.11 -25.28 -19.06
C VAL A 81 42.65 -24.87 -19.02
N ASP A 82 42.37 -23.59 -19.19
CA ASP A 82 41.02 -23.12 -19.51
C ASP A 82 40.62 -23.69 -20.86
N GLU A 83 39.66 -24.62 -20.88
CA GLU A 83 39.01 -25.03 -22.13
C GLU A 83 38.17 -23.87 -22.64
N VAL A 84 38.76 -23.05 -23.51
CA VAL A 84 38.03 -22.09 -24.33
C VAL A 84 37.12 -22.87 -25.27
N ILE A 85 35.89 -23.11 -24.80
CA ILE A 85 34.81 -23.68 -25.61
C ILE A 85 34.61 -22.76 -26.82
N SER A 86 34.52 -23.37 -28.01
CA SER A 86 34.31 -22.61 -29.24
C SER A 86 32.93 -21.98 -29.28
N ASP A 87 32.89 -20.71 -29.67
CA ASP A 87 31.73 -19.81 -29.67
C ASP A 87 30.71 -20.13 -30.80
N SER A 88 30.42 -21.42 -31.01
CA SER A 88 29.64 -21.98 -32.12
C SER A 88 28.48 -22.88 -31.71
N ASP A 89 28.50 -23.39 -30.47
CA ASP A 89 27.60 -24.46 -30.00
C ASP A 89 26.61 -23.98 -28.93
N PHE A 90 26.70 -22.72 -28.49
CA PHE A 90 25.69 -22.11 -27.63
C PHE A 90 24.40 -21.83 -28.41
N SER A 91 23.25 -22.12 -27.79
CA SER A 91 21.93 -21.76 -28.31
C SER A 91 21.03 -21.36 -27.17
N PHE A 92 20.28 -20.27 -27.34
CA PHE A 92 19.27 -19.82 -26.39
C PHE A 92 18.11 -20.82 -26.22
N ILE A 93 17.89 -21.74 -27.18
CA ILE A 93 16.72 -22.63 -27.20
C ILE A 93 17.10 -24.11 -27.10
N ASN A 94 16.99 -24.66 -25.89
CA ASN A 94 16.98 -26.11 -25.68
C ASN A 94 15.65 -26.71 -26.17
N SER A 95 15.64 -27.17 -27.42
CA SER A 95 14.47 -27.80 -28.06
C SER A 95 13.84 -28.98 -27.30
N SER A 96 14.55 -29.60 -26.35
CA SER A 96 14.02 -30.70 -25.52
C SER A 96 13.26 -30.25 -24.26
N GLY A 97 13.43 -28.99 -23.83
CA GLY A 97 12.75 -28.44 -22.66
C GLY A 97 11.26 -28.28 -22.87
N ASN A 98 10.48 -28.38 -21.78
CA ASN A 98 9.02 -28.32 -21.78
C ASN A 98 8.43 -27.35 -20.72
N THR A 99 9.28 -26.53 -20.12
CA THR A 99 8.95 -25.41 -19.22
C THR A 99 9.83 -24.22 -19.62
N LEU A 100 9.52 -22.99 -19.16
CA LEU A 100 10.34 -21.81 -19.49
C LEU A 100 11.82 -22.04 -19.14
N GLN A 101 12.13 -22.42 -17.89
CA GLN A 101 13.52 -22.57 -17.45
C GLN A 101 14.28 -23.70 -18.15
N SER A 102 13.58 -24.70 -18.70
CA SER A 102 14.20 -25.83 -19.40
C SER A 102 14.29 -25.64 -20.91
N ARG A 103 13.44 -24.79 -21.50
CA ARG A 103 13.42 -24.47 -22.94
C ARG A 103 14.37 -23.33 -23.29
N ILE A 104 14.44 -22.30 -22.45
CA ILE A 104 15.22 -21.09 -22.71
C ILE A 104 16.44 -21.08 -21.79
N ASN A 105 17.63 -21.00 -22.37
CA ASN A 105 18.89 -20.83 -21.64
C ASN A 105 19.09 -19.33 -21.31
N THR A 106 19.81 -19.01 -20.23
CA THR A 106 20.27 -17.63 -20.00
C THR A 106 21.38 -17.25 -20.97
N PRO A 107 21.59 -15.94 -21.24
CA PRO A 107 22.72 -15.48 -22.02
C PRO A 107 24.06 -15.88 -21.38
N PRO A 108 25.15 -16.03 -22.17
CA PRO A 108 26.48 -16.27 -21.61
C PRO A 108 26.88 -15.17 -20.61
N GLY A 109 27.21 -15.56 -19.38
CA GLY A 109 27.56 -14.63 -18.29
C GLY A 109 26.39 -14.16 -17.42
N TYR A 110 25.15 -14.53 -17.75
CA TYR A 110 23.95 -14.22 -16.97
C TYR A 110 23.42 -15.45 -16.22
N GLU A 111 23.06 -15.30 -14.95
CA GLU A 111 22.38 -16.33 -14.13
C GLU A 111 20.94 -15.91 -13.82
N ARG A 112 20.00 -16.88 -13.79
CA ARG A 112 18.59 -16.60 -13.45
C ARG A 112 18.50 -16.14 -12.00
N ILE A 113 17.80 -15.02 -11.73
CA ILE A 113 17.67 -14.49 -10.37
C ILE A 113 17.05 -15.55 -9.44
N SER A 114 17.52 -15.64 -8.20
CA SER A 114 17.16 -16.73 -7.26
C SER A 114 15.66 -16.86 -7.03
N SER A 115 15.15 -18.08 -6.82
CA SER A 115 13.72 -18.32 -6.54
C SER A 115 13.47 -19.67 -5.87
N GLN A 116 12.54 -19.71 -4.90
CA GLN A 116 12.11 -20.89 -4.14
C GLN A 116 10.82 -21.53 -4.67
N GLU A 117 10.51 -22.76 -4.23
CA GLU A 117 9.25 -23.43 -4.55
C GLU A 117 8.07 -22.72 -3.86
N GLY A 118 7.01 -22.43 -4.63
CA GLY A 118 5.83 -21.67 -4.17
C GLY A 118 5.81 -20.18 -4.55
N GLU A 119 6.94 -19.62 -5.01
CA GLU A 119 7.01 -18.26 -5.54
C GLU A 119 6.44 -18.14 -6.97
N PHE A 120 5.98 -16.93 -7.34
CA PHE A 120 5.51 -16.65 -8.71
C PHE A 120 6.61 -16.87 -9.76
N THR A 121 7.85 -16.48 -9.46
CA THR A 121 9.02 -16.71 -10.33
C THR A 121 9.22 -18.20 -10.63
N SER A 122 9.20 -19.05 -9.60
CA SER A 122 9.33 -20.51 -9.75
C SER A 122 8.13 -21.13 -10.46
N PHE A 123 6.91 -20.66 -10.17
CA PHE A 123 5.70 -21.04 -10.90
C PHE A 123 5.83 -20.74 -12.41
N MET A 124 6.23 -19.52 -12.79
CA MET A 124 6.42 -19.13 -14.20
C MET A 124 7.53 -19.92 -14.90
N ARG A 125 8.64 -20.16 -14.20
CA ARG A 125 9.75 -20.98 -14.70
C ARG A 125 9.35 -22.42 -15.00
N ASN A 126 8.43 -22.98 -14.22
CA ASN A 126 7.95 -24.35 -14.33
C ASN A 126 6.61 -24.48 -15.08
N LEU A 127 5.97 -23.36 -15.45
CA LEU A 127 4.76 -23.36 -16.25
C LEU A 127 5.03 -24.04 -17.61
N LYS A 128 4.16 -24.98 -17.96
CA LYS A 128 4.36 -25.90 -19.08
C LYS A 128 4.32 -25.16 -20.43
N LEU A 129 5.20 -25.56 -21.33
CA LEU A 129 5.24 -25.13 -22.72
C LEU A 129 4.77 -26.24 -23.66
N LYS A 130 4.23 -25.85 -24.81
CA LYS A 130 3.98 -26.72 -25.96
C LYS A 130 5.32 -27.18 -26.58
N GLU A 131 5.29 -28.22 -27.41
CA GLU A 131 6.48 -28.77 -28.08
C GLU A 131 7.25 -27.71 -28.90
N ASN A 132 8.56 -27.89 -29.09
CA ASN A 132 9.38 -26.86 -29.73
C ASN A 132 8.95 -26.60 -31.20
N GLY A 133 8.86 -25.32 -31.57
CA GLY A 133 8.34 -24.91 -32.88
C GLY A 133 6.81 -24.96 -33.04
N SER A 134 6.06 -25.29 -31.97
CA SER A 134 4.59 -25.15 -31.92
C SER A 134 4.13 -23.78 -32.40
N LYS A 135 3.02 -23.73 -33.12
CA LYS A 135 2.47 -22.51 -33.70
C LYS A 135 1.48 -21.86 -32.73
N VAL A 136 1.53 -20.53 -32.61
CA VAL A 136 0.49 -19.77 -31.91
C VAL A 136 -0.83 -19.93 -32.66
N LEU A 137 -1.83 -20.46 -31.98
CA LEU A 137 -3.20 -20.59 -32.45
C LEU A 137 -4.08 -19.45 -31.94
N LEU A 138 -5.12 -19.13 -32.70
CA LEU A 138 -6.24 -18.28 -32.28
C LEU A 138 -7.29 -19.12 -31.53
N TYR A 139 -8.21 -18.46 -30.82
CA TYR A 139 -9.33 -19.09 -30.09
C TYR A 139 -10.21 -20.05 -30.91
N ASP A 140 -10.20 -19.92 -32.25
CA ASP A 140 -10.95 -20.79 -33.17
C ASP A 140 -10.11 -21.95 -33.74
N GLY A 141 -8.89 -22.15 -33.20
CA GLY A 141 -7.95 -23.20 -33.60
C GLY A 141 -7.16 -22.91 -34.87
N LYS A 142 -7.35 -21.77 -35.54
CA LYS A 142 -6.53 -21.39 -36.71
C LYS A 142 -5.14 -20.95 -36.28
N ILE A 143 -4.16 -21.23 -37.13
CA ILE A 143 -2.80 -20.69 -36.99
C ILE A 143 -2.84 -19.17 -37.21
N LYS A 144 -2.32 -18.39 -36.24
CA LYS A 144 -2.13 -16.93 -36.33
C LYS A 144 -1.29 -16.58 -37.56
N GLN A 145 -1.64 -15.53 -38.31
CA GLN A 145 -0.94 -15.21 -39.57
C GLN A 145 0.54 -14.86 -39.39
N ASN A 146 0.88 -14.01 -38.43
CA ASN A 146 2.28 -13.74 -38.09
C ASN A 146 2.78 -14.78 -37.08
N GLN A 147 3.70 -15.64 -37.52
CA GLN A 147 4.38 -16.62 -36.68
C GLN A 147 5.83 -16.21 -36.33
N ASN A 148 6.31 -15.06 -36.83
CA ASN A 148 7.70 -14.61 -36.71
C ASN A 148 7.87 -13.64 -35.53
N ASN A 149 7.13 -13.87 -34.43
CA ASN A 149 7.01 -12.94 -33.31
C ASN A 149 7.21 -13.60 -31.94
N HIS A 150 7.41 -14.92 -31.91
CA HIS A 150 7.39 -15.75 -30.71
C HIS A 150 8.39 -16.89 -30.83
N ILE A 151 8.92 -17.35 -29.69
CA ILE A 151 9.93 -18.42 -29.64
C ILE A 151 9.40 -19.68 -28.92
N ALA A 152 8.44 -19.51 -28.02
CA ALA A 152 7.76 -20.58 -27.32
C ALA A 152 6.31 -20.23 -27.01
N VAL A 153 5.47 -21.24 -26.83
CA VAL A 153 4.04 -21.11 -26.55
C VAL A 153 3.72 -21.85 -25.26
N PHE A 154 3.03 -21.22 -24.31
CA PHE A 154 2.61 -21.86 -23.07
C PHE A 154 1.46 -22.84 -23.33
N ASP A 155 1.42 -23.94 -22.58
CA ASP A 155 0.37 -24.95 -22.65
C ASP A 155 -0.83 -24.58 -21.76
N LEU A 156 -1.29 -23.34 -21.91
CA LEU A 156 -2.50 -22.79 -21.30
C LEU A 156 -3.66 -22.80 -22.31
N ASP A 157 -4.87 -23.11 -21.85
CA ASP A 157 -6.06 -22.96 -22.66
C ASP A 157 -6.51 -21.48 -22.74
N ILE A 158 -7.00 -21.09 -23.91
CA ILE A 158 -7.58 -19.77 -24.20
C ILE A 158 -9.11 -19.83 -24.40
N GLY A 159 -9.75 -20.93 -23.99
CA GLY A 159 -11.13 -21.23 -24.32
C GLY A 159 -11.38 -21.40 -25.83
N ASN A 160 -12.62 -21.12 -26.26
CA ASN A 160 -13.07 -21.17 -27.66
C ASN A 160 -13.81 -19.89 -28.08
N ARG A 161 -13.54 -18.78 -27.41
CA ARG A 161 -14.18 -17.47 -27.61
C ARG A 161 -13.11 -16.39 -27.80
N ASP A 162 -13.43 -15.36 -28.58
CA ASP A 162 -12.58 -14.18 -28.77
C ASP A 162 -12.62 -13.29 -27.52
N LEU A 163 -11.97 -13.75 -26.44
CA LEU A 163 -12.19 -13.26 -25.09
C LEU A 163 -10.91 -13.05 -24.27
N GLN A 164 -10.00 -14.03 -24.22
CA GLN A 164 -8.78 -13.91 -23.43
C GLN A 164 -7.71 -13.15 -24.25
N GLN A 165 -7.66 -11.83 -24.10
CA GLN A 165 -6.78 -10.94 -24.84
C GLN A 165 -5.44 -10.75 -24.08
N CYS A 166 -4.79 -9.60 -24.23
CA CYS A 166 -3.46 -9.35 -23.66
C CYS A 166 -3.46 -9.23 -22.13
N ALA A 167 -4.22 -8.28 -21.57
CA ALA A 167 -4.38 -8.13 -20.12
C ALA A 167 -4.98 -9.39 -19.49
N ASP A 168 -6.02 -9.97 -20.10
CA ASP A 168 -6.68 -11.19 -19.62
C ASP A 168 -5.72 -12.37 -19.51
N SER A 169 -4.71 -12.47 -20.40
CA SER A 169 -3.69 -13.51 -20.30
C SER A 169 -2.71 -13.29 -19.14
N VAL A 170 -2.53 -12.05 -18.68
CA VAL A 170 -1.83 -11.75 -17.43
C VAL A 170 -2.70 -12.10 -16.22
N MET A 171 -3.95 -11.65 -16.20
CA MET A 171 -4.93 -12.01 -15.17
C MET A 171 -5.08 -13.55 -15.04
N ARG A 172 -5.09 -14.26 -16.17
CA ARG A 172 -5.10 -15.73 -16.27
C ARG A 172 -3.91 -16.37 -15.55
N VAL A 173 -2.70 -15.86 -15.77
CA VAL A 173 -1.45 -16.39 -15.21
C VAL A 173 -1.40 -16.18 -13.69
N TYR A 174 -1.73 -14.98 -13.23
CA TYR A 174 -1.82 -14.68 -11.80
C TYR A 174 -2.90 -15.49 -11.08
N ALA A 175 -4.06 -15.70 -11.73
CA ALA A 175 -5.10 -16.57 -11.20
C ALA A 175 -4.63 -18.03 -11.10
N GLU A 176 -3.91 -18.56 -12.10
CA GLU A 176 -3.36 -19.93 -12.08
C GLU A 176 -2.27 -20.11 -11.02
N TYR A 177 -1.46 -19.09 -10.76
CA TYR A 177 -0.47 -19.10 -9.68
C TYR A 177 -1.17 -19.35 -8.33
N TYR A 178 -2.09 -18.48 -7.92
CA TYR A 178 -2.82 -18.67 -6.66
C TYR A 178 -3.74 -19.89 -6.67
N TRP A 179 -4.25 -20.31 -7.83
CA TRP A 179 -4.95 -21.60 -7.97
C TRP A 179 -4.06 -22.79 -7.59
N SER A 180 -2.82 -22.80 -8.10
CA SER A 180 -1.86 -23.88 -7.84
C SER A 180 -1.43 -23.97 -6.37
N LEU A 181 -1.43 -22.84 -5.66
CA LEU A 181 -1.17 -22.76 -4.21
C LEU A 181 -2.41 -23.06 -3.34
N GLY A 182 -3.61 -23.13 -3.92
CA GLY A 182 -4.87 -23.16 -3.15
C GLY A 182 -5.20 -21.85 -2.43
N ALA A 183 -4.54 -20.74 -2.79
CA ALA A 183 -4.76 -19.39 -2.25
C ALA A 183 -5.95 -18.70 -2.92
N TYR A 184 -7.10 -19.38 -2.92
CA TYR A 184 -8.33 -19.02 -3.63
C TYR A 184 -9.00 -17.71 -3.16
N ASP A 185 -8.63 -17.25 -1.97
CA ASP A 185 -8.92 -15.95 -1.38
C ASP A 185 -8.21 -14.82 -2.14
N LYS A 186 -6.99 -15.06 -2.62
CA LYS A 186 -6.17 -14.10 -3.37
C LYS A 186 -6.52 -14.03 -4.87
N ILE A 187 -7.49 -14.83 -5.32
CA ILE A 187 -8.00 -14.78 -6.70
C ILE A 187 -9.19 -13.81 -6.73
N ALA A 188 -8.92 -12.53 -6.97
CA ALA A 188 -9.90 -11.48 -7.14
C ALA A 188 -9.41 -10.44 -8.16
N PHE A 189 -10.33 -9.74 -8.82
CA PHE A 189 -10.03 -8.72 -9.84
C PHE A 189 -11.12 -7.64 -9.84
N HIS A 190 -10.79 -6.36 -10.04
CA HIS A 190 -11.82 -5.36 -10.31
C HIS A 190 -12.24 -5.40 -11.79
N LEU A 191 -13.56 -5.35 -12.00
CA LEU A 191 -14.14 -5.08 -13.31
C LEU A 191 -13.99 -3.58 -13.63
N THR A 192 -14.14 -3.19 -14.91
CA THR A 192 -13.91 -1.82 -15.40
C THR A 192 -14.80 -0.75 -14.73
N ASN A 193 -15.87 -1.15 -14.05
CA ASN A 193 -16.74 -0.26 -13.26
C ASN A 193 -16.34 -0.14 -11.77
N GLY A 194 -15.25 -0.78 -11.35
CA GLY A 194 -14.81 -0.85 -9.94
C GLY A 194 -15.45 -1.98 -9.13
N PHE A 195 -16.24 -2.88 -9.72
CA PHE A 195 -16.80 -4.01 -9.00
C PHE A 195 -15.72 -5.06 -8.70
N PHE A 196 -15.41 -5.28 -7.42
CA PHE A 196 -14.46 -6.30 -6.99
C PHE A 196 -15.08 -7.70 -7.11
N MET A 197 -14.51 -8.54 -7.99
CA MET A 197 -15.03 -9.87 -8.30
C MET A 197 -14.16 -10.97 -7.69
N GLU A 198 -14.51 -11.37 -6.46
CA GLU A 198 -13.88 -12.44 -5.68
C GLU A 198 -14.14 -13.86 -6.24
N TYR A 199 -13.12 -14.70 -6.39
CA TYR A 199 -13.31 -16.11 -6.76
C TYR A 199 -13.95 -16.95 -5.64
N SER A 200 -13.55 -16.78 -4.38
CA SER A 200 -14.11 -17.60 -3.29
C SER A 200 -15.63 -17.48 -3.19
N LYS A 201 -16.18 -16.28 -3.38
CA LYS A 201 -17.62 -16.00 -3.48
C LYS A 201 -18.26 -16.67 -4.71
N TRP A 202 -17.57 -16.65 -5.86
CA TRP A 202 -18.01 -17.36 -7.05
C TRP A 202 -18.07 -18.87 -6.81
N ARG A 203 -17.05 -19.45 -6.17
CA ARG A 203 -17.04 -20.85 -5.74
C ARG A 203 -18.21 -21.16 -4.84
N ASP A 204 -18.52 -20.33 -3.84
CA ASP A 204 -19.65 -20.49 -2.89
C ASP A 204 -21.05 -20.41 -3.53
N GLY A 205 -21.11 -20.26 -4.86
CA GLY A 205 -22.33 -20.34 -5.65
C GLY A 205 -22.95 -18.99 -5.99
N TYR A 206 -22.27 -17.88 -5.66
CA TYR A 206 -22.65 -16.55 -6.14
C TYR A 206 -22.24 -16.37 -7.61
N ARG A 207 -23.06 -15.65 -8.38
CA ARG A 207 -22.75 -15.20 -9.74
C ARG A 207 -23.09 -13.72 -9.81
N ILE A 208 -22.37 -12.95 -10.61
CA ILE A 208 -22.68 -11.53 -10.80
C ILE A 208 -23.96 -11.39 -11.64
N ILE A 209 -24.75 -10.37 -11.32
CA ILE A 209 -25.80 -9.82 -12.18
C ILE A 209 -25.33 -8.44 -12.60
N VAL A 210 -25.39 -8.15 -13.90
CA VAL A 210 -24.92 -6.90 -14.51
C VAL A 210 -26.13 -6.16 -15.07
N GLU A 211 -26.46 -4.99 -14.52
CA GLU A 211 -27.60 -4.16 -14.89
C GLU A 211 -27.12 -2.76 -15.29
N GLY A 212 -26.56 -2.67 -16.51
CA GLY A 212 -25.92 -1.45 -17.01
C GLY A 212 -24.52 -1.31 -16.44
N ASN A 213 -24.31 -0.34 -15.54
CA ASN A 213 -23.06 -0.16 -14.80
C ASN A 213 -23.17 -0.64 -13.33
N ASP A 214 -24.36 -1.02 -12.88
CA ASP A 214 -24.56 -1.72 -11.61
C ASP A 214 -24.17 -3.19 -11.77
N VAL A 215 -23.38 -3.70 -10.83
CA VAL A 215 -22.95 -5.10 -10.78
C VAL A 215 -23.08 -5.57 -9.34
N ARG A 216 -23.73 -6.71 -9.14
CA ARG A 216 -24.12 -7.19 -7.81
C ARG A 216 -24.09 -8.71 -7.72
N TRP A 217 -23.73 -9.23 -6.56
CA TRP A 217 -23.70 -10.67 -6.29
C TRP A 217 -25.11 -11.26 -6.15
N SER A 218 -25.29 -12.50 -6.62
CA SER A 218 -26.53 -13.27 -6.47
C SER A 218 -26.26 -14.76 -6.33
N LYS A 219 -26.70 -15.38 -5.23
CA LYS A 219 -26.51 -16.82 -4.96
C LYS A 219 -27.46 -17.65 -5.83
N THR A 220 -26.91 -18.26 -6.88
CA THR A 220 -27.67 -18.97 -7.94
C THR A 220 -27.17 -20.38 -8.22
N LYS A 221 -26.10 -20.80 -7.52
CA LYS A 221 -25.49 -22.13 -7.53
C LYS A 221 -25.19 -22.57 -6.09
N THR A 222 -24.71 -23.80 -5.95
CA THR A 222 -24.08 -24.33 -4.73
C THR A 222 -22.58 -24.06 -4.76
N TYR A 223 -21.88 -24.40 -3.67
CA TYR A 223 -20.42 -24.53 -3.65
C TYR A 223 -19.92 -25.43 -4.80
N ASP A 224 -18.86 -24.99 -5.48
CA ASP A 224 -18.18 -25.69 -6.59
C ASP A 224 -16.75 -25.14 -6.76
N ASP A 225 -15.75 -25.90 -6.30
CA ASP A 225 -14.31 -25.63 -6.43
C ASP A 225 -13.67 -26.28 -7.65
N SER A 226 -14.46 -26.79 -8.60
CA SER A 226 -13.91 -27.39 -9.80
C SER A 226 -13.18 -26.35 -10.66
N TYR A 227 -12.10 -26.81 -11.30
CA TYR A 227 -11.36 -26.04 -12.30
C TYR A 227 -12.27 -25.54 -13.46
N GLU A 228 -13.34 -26.28 -13.78
CA GLU A 228 -14.35 -25.84 -14.76
C GLU A 228 -15.11 -24.58 -14.28
N THR A 229 -15.41 -24.47 -12.98
CA THR A 229 -16.05 -23.29 -12.40
C THR A 229 -15.08 -22.13 -12.15
N PHE A 230 -13.79 -22.41 -11.96
CA PHE A 230 -12.71 -21.42 -12.05
C PHE A 230 -12.54 -20.85 -13.46
N ARG A 231 -12.54 -21.67 -14.52
CA ARG A 231 -12.55 -21.16 -15.89
C ARG A 231 -13.77 -20.28 -16.18
N LYS A 232 -14.96 -20.66 -15.72
CA LYS A 232 -16.19 -19.85 -15.86
C LYS A 232 -16.14 -18.51 -15.10
N TYR A 233 -15.38 -18.45 -14.00
CA TYR A 233 -15.12 -17.20 -13.27
C TYR A 233 -14.22 -16.27 -14.10
N LEU A 234 -13.09 -16.78 -14.58
CA LEU A 234 -12.17 -16.00 -15.41
C LEU A 234 -12.82 -15.55 -16.73
N ASP A 235 -13.62 -16.41 -17.35
CA ASP A 235 -14.47 -16.08 -18.50
C ASP A 235 -15.46 -14.92 -18.24
N MET A 236 -15.79 -14.63 -16.99
CA MET A 236 -16.60 -13.48 -16.60
C MET A 236 -15.74 -12.25 -16.32
N VAL A 237 -14.59 -12.42 -15.65
CA VAL A 237 -13.59 -11.36 -15.45
C VAL A 237 -13.18 -10.78 -16.81
N PHE A 238 -12.76 -11.62 -17.76
CA PHE A 238 -12.35 -11.21 -19.12
C PHE A 238 -13.49 -10.59 -19.96
N SER A 239 -14.75 -10.71 -19.50
CA SER A 239 -15.89 -10.05 -20.16
C SER A 239 -16.11 -8.61 -19.70
N TYR A 240 -15.45 -8.17 -18.61
CA TYR A 240 -15.72 -6.88 -17.95
C TYR A 240 -14.49 -6.17 -17.36
N ALA A 241 -13.35 -6.84 -17.19
CA ALA A 241 -12.04 -6.28 -16.83
C ALA A 241 -11.17 -6.08 -18.09
N GLY A 242 -9.94 -5.58 -17.94
CA GLY A 242 -8.98 -5.50 -19.04
C GLY A 242 -7.80 -4.57 -18.73
N THR A 243 -7.15 -4.03 -19.77
CA THR A 243 -6.02 -3.08 -19.63
C THR A 243 -6.35 -1.87 -18.77
N LEU A 244 -7.61 -1.39 -18.79
CA LEU A 244 -8.03 -0.22 -18.02
C LEU A 244 -8.12 -0.50 -16.51
N SER A 245 -8.76 -1.59 -16.07
CA SER A 245 -8.79 -1.93 -14.63
C SER A 245 -7.40 -2.34 -14.13
N LEU A 246 -6.67 -3.15 -14.90
CA LEU A 246 -5.29 -3.53 -14.61
C LEU A 246 -4.38 -2.29 -14.42
N SER A 247 -4.56 -1.23 -15.22
CA SER A 247 -3.81 0.02 -15.10
C SER A 247 -4.22 0.92 -13.93
N GLN A 248 -5.38 0.66 -13.31
CA GLN A 248 -5.82 1.35 -12.09
C GLN A 248 -5.33 0.62 -10.83
N GLU A 249 -5.03 -0.67 -10.94
CA GLU A 249 -4.50 -1.55 -9.88
C GLU A 249 -2.96 -1.63 -9.89
N SER A 250 -2.25 -0.95 -10.81
CA SER A 250 -0.79 -1.10 -11.00
C SER A 250 0.02 0.16 -10.66
N THR A 251 1.16 -0.02 -10.00
CA THR A 251 2.13 1.02 -9.64
C THR A 251 3.35 1.00 -10.57
N PRO A 252 3.83 2.16 -11.07
CA PRO A 252 5.10 2.23 -11.80
C PRO A 252 6.30 1.73 -10.98
N ILE A 253 7.27 1.11 -11.68
CA ILE A 253 8.56 0.65 -11.13
C ILE A 253 9.70 1.02 -12.10
N THR A 254 10.95 0.98 -11.64
CA THR A 254 12.12 1.15 -12.53
C THR A 254 12.66 -0.19 -13.04
N ILE A 255 13.54 -0.16 -14.04
CA ILE A 255 14.04 -1.39 -14.69
C ILE A 255 14.94 -2.23 -13.77
N ASP A 256 15.68 -1.58 -12.89
CA ASP A 256 16.49 -2.20 -11.82
C ASP A 256 15.64 -2.83 -10.70
N GLU A 257 14.32 -2.61 -10.70
CA GLU A 257 13.37 -3.22 -9.75
C GLU A 257 12.64 -4.45 -10.32
N ILE A 258 12.79 -4.80 -11.61
CA ILE A 258 11.94 -5.81 -12.27
C ILE A 258 12.09 -7.22 -11.69
N LEU A 259 10.93 -7.88 -11.57
CA LEU A 259 10.73 -9.26 -11.17
C LEU A 259 9.80 -9.95 -12.19
N PRO A 260 9.89 -11.28 -12.35
CA PRO A 260 8.89 -12.05 -13.09
C PRO A 260 7.49 -11.80 -12.51
N GLY A 261 6.57 -11.35 -13.35
CA GLY A 261 5.22 -10.90 -12.98
C GLY A 261 4.98 -9.42 -13.26
N ASP A 262 6.02 -8.59 -13.27
CA ASP A 262 5.91 -7.18 -13.69
C ASP A 262 5.56 -7.09 -15.18
N MET A 263 5.07 -5.93 -15.62
CA MET A 263 4.50 -5.80 -16.96
C MET A 263 4.72 -4.42 -17.57
N PHE A 264 4.87 -4.41 -18.89
CA PHE A 264 4.69 -3.20 -19.69
C PHE A 264 3.20 -3.09 -20.05
N LEU A 265 2.54 -2.05 -19.56
CA LEU A 265 1.08 -1.89 -19.59
C LEU A 265 0.67 -0.49 -20.04
N GLN A 266 -0.03 -0.43 -21.17
CA GLN A 266 -0.71 0.77 -21.64
C GLN A 266 -2.21 0.63 -21.38
N GLY A 267 -2.71 1.35 -20.39
CA GLY A 267 -4.14 1.36 -20.04
C GLY A 267 -5.03 2.00 -21.11
N GLY A 268 -6.29 1.57 -21.17
CA GLY A 268 -7.32 2.15 -22.04
C GLY A 268 -7.63 1.36 -23.32
N SER A 269 -8.29 2.03 -24.27
CA SER A 269 -8.84 1.43 -25.50
C SER A 269 -8.54 2.31 -26.74
N PRO A 270 -7.57 1.94 -27.60
CA PRO A 270 -6.71 0.77 -27.49
C PRO A 270 -5.71 0.90 -26.35
N GLY A 271 -5.30 -0.25 -25.83
CA GLY A 271 -4.23 -0.43 -24.85
C GLY A 271 -3.62 -1.82 -25.05
N HIS A 272 -2.47 -2.10 -24.43
CA HIS A 272 -1.80 -3.40 -24.55
C HIS A 272 -1.04 -3.76 -23.28
N CYS A 273 -0.72 -5.04 -23.11
CA CYS A 273 -0.04 -5.59 -21.94
C CYS A 273 0.93 -6.70 -22.34
N VAL A 274 2.14 -6.69 -21.76
CA VAL A 274 3.19 -7.72 -21.92
C VAL A 274 3.76 -8.05 -20.56
N LEU A 275 3.84 -9.33 -20.23
CA LEU A 275 4.33 -9.83 -18.94
C LEU A 275 5.84 -10.11 -19.01
N ILE A 276 6.60 -9.65 -18.02
CA ILE A 276 7.94 -10.14 -17.73
C ILE A 276 7.80 -11.54 -17.12
N VAL A 277 8.25 -12.57 -17.83
CA VAL A 277 8.04 -13.98 -17.44
C VAL A 277 9.28 -14.65 -16.87
N ASP A 278 10.46 -14.07 -17.05
CA ASP A 278 11.67 -14.42 -16.31
C ASP A 278 12.69 -13.28 -16.37
N VAL A 279 13.64 -13.28 -15.43
CA VAL A 279 14.72 -12.30 -15.26
C VAL A 279 16.03 -13.05 -14.94
N ALA A 280 17.14 -12.54 -15.48
CA ALA A 280 18.50 -12.98 -15.19
C ALA A 280 19.41 -11.76 -14.98
N GLU A 281 20.51 -11.94 -14.28
CA GLU A 281 21.43 -10.89 -13.85
C GLU A 281 22.88 -11.32 -14.16
N ASP A 282 23.73 -10.38 -14.57
CA ASP A 282 25.16 -10.63 -14.79
C ASP A 282 26.03 -10.30 -13.55
N MET A 283 27.34 -10.53 -13.65
CA MET A 283 28.28 -10.32 -12.54
C MET A 283 28.44 -8.86 -12.09
N ASP A 284 28.02 -7.89 -12.91
CA ASP A 284 28.05 -6.46 -12.56
C ASP A 284 26.67 -5.96 -12.06
N GLY A 285 25.64 -6.83 -12.08
CA GLY A 285 24.29 -6.55 -11.60
C GLY A 285 23.30 -6.09 -12.69
N ASN A 286 23.69 -6.08 -13.97
CA ASN A 286 22.79 -5.62 -15.04
C ASN A 286 21.76 -6.73 -15.35
N ARG A 287 20.52 -6.33 -15.63
CA ARG A 287 19.42 -7.28 -15.86
C ARG A 287 19.17 -7.59 -17.33
N SER A 288 18.78 -8.82 -17.58
CA SER A 288 18.09 -9.25 -18.78
C SER A 288 16.75 -9.91 -18.44
N PHE A 289 15.76 -9.78 -19.32
CA PHE A 289 14.41 -10.28 -19.07
C PHE A 289 13.72 -10.86 -20.32
N LEU A 290 12.73 -11.73 -20.09
CA LEU A 290 11.90 -12.35 -21.13
C LEU A 290 10.48 -11.80 -21.09
N LEU A 291 9.90 -11.48 -22.26
CA LEU A 291 8.51 -10.99 -22.38
C LEU A 291 7.56 -12.04 -22.97
N ALA A 292 6.30 -12.07 -22.51
CA ALA A 292 5.23 -12.88 -23.08
C ALA A 292 3.89 -12.14 -23.16
N GLN A 293 3.01 -12.52 -24.10
CA GLN A 293 1.73 -11.82 -24.32
C GLN A 293 0.57 -12.73 -24.75
N GLY A 294 -0.65 -12.28 -24.44
CA GLY A 294 -1.87 -12.52 -25.25
C GLY A 294 -2.05 -11.41 -26.30
N TYR A 295 -3.14 -11.39 -27.07
CA TYR A 295 -3.43 -10.31 -28.05
C TYR A 295 -4.90 -10.30 -28.52
N MET A 296 -5.23 -9.42 -29.47
CA MET A 296 -6.50 -9.38 -30.20
C MET A 296 -6.34 -9.77 -31.69
N PRO A 297 -7.09 -10.75 -32.23
CA PRO A 297 -7.99 -11.68 -31.55
C PRO A 297 -7.30 -12.54 -30.50
N ALA A 298 -8.08 -13.11 -29.57
CA ALA A 298 -7.60 -14.01 -28.54
C ALA A 298 -6.80 -15.18 -29.15
N GLN A 299 -5.60 -15.41 -28.60
CA GLN A 299 -4.60 -16.32 -29.14
C GLN A 299 -3.70 -16.86 -28.02
N ASP A 300 -3.02 -17.97 -28.25
CA ASP A 300 -2.18 -18.63 -27.23
C ASP A 300 -1.23 -17.64 -26.53
N PHE A 301 -1.07 -17.77 -25.21
CA PHE A 301 -0.06 -17.04 -24.46
C PHE A 301 1.35 -17.51 -24.89
N HIS A 302 2.21 -16.59 -25.32
CA HIS A 302 3.48 -16.94 -25.96
C HIS A 302 4.64 -16.00 -25.57
N ILE A 303 5.82 -16.58 -25.43
CA ILE A 303 7.09 -15.86 -25.20
C ILE A 303 7.54 -15.24 -26.52
N LEU A 304 7.87 -13.95 -26.47
CA LEU A 304 8.23 -13.11 -27.61
C LEU A 304 9.67 -13.37 -28.09
N ILE A 305 9.96 -12.83 -29.27
CA ILE A 305 11.33 -12.63 -29.79
C ILE A 305 11.73 -11.18 -29.48
N ASN A 306 12.99 -10.91 -29.13
CA ASN A 306 13.50 -9.54 -29.08
C ASN A 306 13.71 -9.01 -30.52
N PRO A 307 13.07 -7.89 -30.95
CA PRO A 307 13.28 -7.32 -32.28
C PRO A 307 14.71 -6.87 -32.59
N LEU A 308 15.53 -6.60 -31.57
CA LEU A 308 16.94 -6.24 -31.73
C LEU A 308 17.81 -7.47 -32.06
N HIS A 309 17.52 -8.60 -31.43
CA HIS A 309 18.30 -9.85 -31.55
C HIS A 309 17.40 -11.04 -31.89
N PRO A 310 17.02 -11.28 -33.17
CA PRO A 310 15.94 -12.23 -33.50
C PRO A 310 16.15 -13.71 -33.10
N GLU A 311 17.37 -14.14 -32.81
CA GLU A 311 17.70 -15.50 -32.35
C GLU A 311 17.86 -15.59 -30.82
N ASP A 312 17.78 -14.45 -30.12
CA ASP A 312 17.87 -14.30 -28.67
C ASP A 312 16.54 -13.72 -28.11
N PRO A 313 15.79 -14.45 -27.28
CA PRO A 313 14.54 -13.94 -26.74
C PRO A 313 14.72 -12.92 -25.60
N TRP A 314 15.94 -12.72 -25.11
CA TRP A 314 16.24 -11.83 -23.99
C TRP A 314 16.32 -10.36 -24.40
N TYR A 315 15.76 -9.50 -23.56
CA TYR A 315 15.92 -8.05 -23.58
C TYR A 315 16.96 -7.66 -22.52
N TYR A 316 17.88 -6.75 -22.84
CA TYR A 316 18.97 -6.35 -21.93
C TYR A 316 18.78 -4.90 -21.47
N GLU A 317 18.89 -4.66 -20.16
CA GLU A 317 18.79 -3.34 -19.53
C GLU A 317 19.70 -2.29 -20.20
N LEU A 318 20.96 -2.65 -20.43
CA LEU A 318 21.98 -1.78 -21.05
C LEU A 318 21.69 -1.41 -22.52
N GLU A 319 20.76 -2.10 -23.18
CA GLU A 319 20.34 -1.82 -24.55
C GLU A 319 18.97 -1.13 -24.64
N LEU A 320 18.28 -0.92 -23.50
CA LEU A 320 16.95 -0.34 -23.50
C LEU A 320 16.96 1.10 -24.02
N THR A 321 16.05 1.35 -24.94
CA THR A 321 15.71 2.69 -25.43
C THR A 321 14.20 2.79 -25.51
N TYR A 322 13.67 3.91 -24.99
CA TYR A 322 12.23 4.15 -25.01
C TYR A 322 11.83 4.98 -26.25
N PRO A 323 10.68 4.67 -26.90
CA PRO A 323 9.76 3.58 -26.55
C PRO A 323 10.31 2.18 -26.86
N LEU A 324 10.18 1.27 -25.88
CA LEU A 324 10.58 -0.13 -25.96
C LEU A 324 9.86 -0.84 -27.11
N GLN A 325 10.64 -1.44 -28.01
CA GLN A 325 10.13 -2.15 -29.18
C GLN A 325 9.81 -3.62 -28.85
N THR A 326 8.55 -4.00 -28.95
CA THR A 326 8.12 -5.42 -28.96
C THR A 326 7.68 -5.82 -30.38
N PRO A 327 7.59 -7.11 -30.73
CA PRO A 327 7.19 -7.55 -32.08
C PRO A 327 5.78 -7.16 -32.56
N SER A 328 4.97 -6.46 -31.75
CA SER A 328 3.61 -6.02 -32.12
C SER A 328 3.13 -4.73 -31.45
N TRP A 329 3.92 -4.12 -30.55
CA TRP A 329 3.56 -2.90 -29.81
C TRP A 329 4.80 -2.15 -29.33
N THR A 330 4.65 -0.87 -28.97
CA THR A 330 5.72 -0.01 -28.44
C THR A 330 5.31 0.62 -27.12
N PHE A 331 6.19 0.59 -26.12
CA PHE A 331 5.89 0.99 -24.74
C PHE A 331 6.77 2.16 -24.29
N GLU A 332 6.17 3.21 -23.73
CA GLU A 332 6.91 4.36 -23.18
C GLU A 332 7.47 4.02 -21.77
N GLU A 333 8.43 4.80 -21.29
CA GLU A 333 9.15 4.56 -20.02
C GLU A 333 8.21 4.47 -18.80
N ASP A 334 7.16 5.29 -18.77
CA ASP A 334 6.15 5.35 -17.72
C ASP A 334 5.12 4.22 -17.76
N THR A 335 5.25 3.26 -18.69
CA THR A 335 4.35 2.10 -18.81
C THR A 335 4.88 0.81 -18.16
N LEU A 336 6.09 0.82 -17.60
CA LEU A 336 6.60 -0.29 -16.79
C LEU A 336 5.99 -0.26 -15.38
N VAL A 337 5.24 -1.29 -15.01
CA VAL A 337 4.46 -1.33 -13.77
C VAL A 337 4.49 -2.71 -13.10
N ARG A 338 4.28 -2.70 -11.78
CA ARG A 338 3.95 -3.85 -10.93
C ARG A 338 2.46 -3.82 -10.59
N TRP A 339 1.80 -4.98 -10.60
CA TRP A 339 0.41 -5.09 -10.17
C TRP A 339 0.35 -5.03 -8.64
N SER A 340 -0.25 -3.98 -8.07
CA SER A 340 -0.14 -3.66 -6.64
C SER A 340 -0.85 -4.68 -5.75
N ASP A 341 -1.95 -5.26 -6.24
CA ASP A 341 -2.75 -6.27 -5.53
C ASP A 341 -2.07 -7.66 -5.51
N PHE A 342 -0.96 -7.85 -6.24
CA PHE A 342 -0.29 -9.14 -6.40
C PHE A 342 1.17 -9.08 -5.90
N PRO A 343 1.46 -9.51 -4.65
CA PRO A 343 2.82 -9.53 -4.13
C PRO A 343 3.74 -10.48 -4.91
N LEU A 344 4.65 -9.88 -5.68
CA LEU A 344 5.74 -10.56 -6.42
C LEU A 344 7.05 -10.71 -5.63
N ALA A 345 7.07 -10.25 -4.37
CA ALA A 345 8.29 -10.01 -3.60
C ALA A 345 8.98 -11.30 -3.10
N GLN A 346 9.64 -12.02 -4.01
CA GLN A 346 10.78 -12.89 -3.70
C GLN A 346 11.54 -13.21 -5.02
N ALA A 347 12.75 -12.64 -5.15
CA ALA A 347 13.84 -13.14 -6.01
C ALA A 347 15.16 -12.33 -5.89
N SER A 348 15.13 -11.10 -5.39
CA SER A 348 16.28 -10.16 -5.33
C SER A 348 17.27 -10.42 -4.16
N ALA A 349 17.35 -11.65 -3.62
CA ALA A 349 17.88 -11.90 -2.27
C ALA A 349 19.05 -12.90 -2.15
N THR A 350 19.76 -13.28 -3.22
CA THR A 350 21.09 -13.92 -3.09
C THR A 350 22.10 -13.55 -4.18
N SER A 351 23.00 -12.61 -3.85
CA SER A 351 24.29 -12.40 -4.53
C SER A 351 25.42 -12.19 -3.50
N GLY A 352 25.49 -13.07 -2.48
CA GLY A 352 26.47 -13.00 -1.39
C GLY A 352 26.86 -14.38 -0.85
N SER A 353 28.16 -14.65 -0.76
CA SER A 353 28.67 -15.99 -0.44
C SER A 353 28.79 -16.29 1.06
N ASN A 354 28.26 -17.43 1.53
CA ASN A 354 29.11 -18.61 1.81
C ASN A 354 28.36 -19.86 2.31
N SER A 355 29.03 -21.00 2.18
CA SER A 355 28.55 -22.36 2.47
C SER A 355 28.04 -22.60 3.91
N ARG A 356 27.02 -23.46 4.03
CA ARG A 356 27.21 -24.88 4.41
C ARG A 356 26.02 -25.76 4.00
N ARG A 357 26.27 -27.07 3.88
CA ARG A 357 25.27 -28.10 3.63
C ARG A 357 24.93 -28.76 4.96
N ASP A 358 23.67 -29.15 5.13
CA ASP A 358 23.35 -30.47 5.69
C ASP A 358 22.09 -31.03 5.00
N LYS A 359 21.70 -32.26 5.32
CA LYS A 359 20.71 -33.06 4.57
C LYS A 359 19.63 -33.68 5.47
N ASP A 360 18.59 -34.19 4.80
CA ASP A 360 17.60 -35.16 5.27
C ASP A 360 16.60 -34.68 6.34
N ALA A 361 15.45 -34.18 5.88
CA ALA A 361 14.16 -34.43 6.52
C ALA A 361 13.03 -34.36 5.47
N SER A 362 12.53 -35.51 5.01
CA SER A 362 11.32 -35.57 4.18
C SER A 362 10.07 -35.73 5.04
N TYR A 363 9.07 -34.87 4.82
CA TYR A 363 7.76 -34.98 5.45
C TYR A 363 6.68 -35.32 4.42
N PRO A 364 5.90 -36.39 4.60
CA PRO A 364 4.77 -36.70 3.74
C PRO A 364 3.56 -35.84 4.12
N VAL A 365 2.77 -35.43 3.11
CA VAL A 365 1.45 -34.82 3.32
C VAL A 365 0.46 -35.91 3.76
N ASP A 366 -0.17 -35.73 4.92
CA ASP A 366 -1.21 -36.62 5.45
C ASP A 366 -2.56 -35.88 5.50
N MET A 367 -3.46 -36.22 4.58
CA MET A 367 -4.81 -35.63 4.52
C MET A 367 -5.79 -36.41 5.38
N ASP A 368 -5.87 -36.10 6.68
CA ASP A 368 -7.12 -36.26 7.45
C ASP A 368 -7.03 -35.61 8.86
N ARG A 369 -7.70 -34.47 9.07
CA ARG A 369 -8.05 -33.98 10.43
C ARG A 369 -9.25 -33.04 10.49
N VAL A 370 -10.42 -33.69 10.53
CA VAL A 370 -11.73 -33.25 11.03
C VAL A 370 -11.76 -31.93 11.83
N ILE A 371 -12.60 -30.99 11.35
CA ILE A 371 -12.99 -29.76 12.05
C ILE A 371 -13.73 -30.08 13.37
N PRO A 372 -13.30 -29.55 14.53
CA PRO A 372 -14.09 -29.60 15.76
C PRO A 372 -15.26 -28.60 15.70
N VAL A 373 -16.50 -29.10 15.81
CA VAL A 373 -17.71 -28.25 15.84
C VAL A 373 -17.81 -27.51 17.19
N MET A 374 -18.27 -26.26 17.17
CA MET A 374 -18.54 -25.48 18.39
C MET A 374 -19.45 -26.23 19.37
N SER A 375 -19.12 -26.15 20.66
CA SER A 375 -19.86 -26.81 21.75
C SER A 375 -20.37 -25.78 22.75
N ASP A 376 -21.67 -25.52 22.74
CA ASP A 376 -22.34 -24.69 23.75
C ASP A 376 -22.01 -25.13 25.18
N LYS A 377 -21.33 -24.25 25.94
CA LYS A 377 -21.41 -24.26 27.42
C LYS A 377 -21.02 -22.92 28.05
N VAL A 378 -21.81 -22.57 29.06
CA VAL A 378 -21.77 -21.33 29.82
C VAL A 378 -20.47 -21.18 30.64
N LYS A 379 -20.02 -19.93 30.77
CA LYS A 379 -18.92 -19.44 31.63
C LYS A 379 -18.70 -20.24 32.91
N THR A 380 -17.45 -20.60 33.15
CA THR A 380 -16.85 -20.71 34.49
C THR A 380 -15.57 -19.90 34.51
N ILE A 381 -15.42 -18.99 35.48
CA ILE A 381 -14.28 -18.09 35.61
C ILE A 381 -13.22 -18.78 36.46
N ALA A 382 -12.08 -19.14 35.87
CA ALA A 382 -10.75 -19.13 36.47
C ALA A 382 -9.74 -19.84 35.55
N ASP A 383 -9.10 -19.08 34.67
CA ASP A 383 -7.66 -19.20 34.52
C ASP A 383 -7.07 -17.81 34.31
N THR A 384 -5.83 -17.59 34.73
CA THR A 384 -5.10 -16.34 34.46
C THR A 384 -4.14 -16.61 33.33
N ASP A 385 -4.38 -16.02 32.16
CA ASP A 385 -3.52 -16.04 30.97
C ASP A 385 -2.20 -15.28 31.27
N VAL A 386 -1.36 -15.86 32.12
CA VAL A 386 0.00 -15.38 32.40
C VAL A 386 0.79 -15.50 31.10
N ASN A 387 1.49 -14.43 30.75
CA ASN A 387 2.20 -14.20 29.49
C ASN A 387 1.32 -13.81 28.28
N LYS A 388 0.16 -13.18 28.49
CA LYS A 388 -0.64 -12.56 27.42
C LYS A 388 -1.17 -11.19 27.83
N VAL A 389 -1.19 -10.24 26.90
CA VAL A 389 -1.66 -8.86 27.10
C VAL A 389 -2.42 -8.41 25.85
N THR A 390 -3.67 -7.96 26.02
CA THR A 390 -4.38 -7.20 24.98
C THR A 390 -4.07 -5.70 25.08
N LEU A 391 -3.77 -5.06 23.96
CA LEU A 391 -3.52 -3.63 23.86
C LEU A 391 -4.50 -2.99 22.88
N LEU A 392 -5.14 -1.91 23.32
CA LEU A 392 -6.02 -1.07 22.52
C LEU A 392 -5.37 0.31 22.36
N ALA A 393 -5.37 0.87 21.15
CA ALA A 393 -4.84 2.20 20.89
C ALA A 393 -5.76 3.02 19.98
N VAL A 394 -5.92 4.31 20.29
CA VAL A 394 -6.69 5.27 19.47
C VAL A 394 -5.85 6.48 19.06
N GLY A 395 -6.22 7.09 17.93
CA GLY A 395 -5.56 8.25 17.31
C GLY A 395 -5.76 9.60 18.01
N ASP A 396 -5.73 10.67 17.23
CA ASP A 396 -5.61 12.05 17.71
C ASP A 396 -6.83 12.51 18.52
N ASN A 397 -6.63 12.81 19.82
CA ASN A 397 -7.60 13.50 20.67
C ASN A 397 -7.46 15.04 20.52
N LEU A 398 -7.87 15.51 19.35
CA LEU A 398 -7.66 16.85 18.83
C LEU A 398 -8.80 17.81 19.23
N ILE A 399 -8.82 18.15 20.52
CA ILE A 399 -9.83 18.97 21.21
C ILE A 399 -9.93 20.39 20.61
N HIS A 400 -10.77 20.54 19.58
CA HIS A 400 -11.17 21.82 19.00
C HIS A 400 -12.02 22.65 19.97
N ILE A 401 -12.21 23.95 19.72
CA ILE A 401 -12.96 24.83 20.63
C ILE A 401 -14.44 24.45 20.72
N GLU A 402 -14.96 23.82 19.67
CA GLU A 402 -16.28 23.20 19.59
C GLU A 402 -16.37 21.96 20.50
N VAL A 403 -15.37 21.07 20.50
CA VAL A 403 -15.24 19.96 21.47
C VAL A 403 -15.15 20.49 22.91
N VAL A 404 -14.43 21.61 23.14
CA VAL A 404 -14.45 22.28 24.45
C VAL A 404 -15.86 22.73 24.85
N GLN A 405 -16.70 23.19 23.92
CA GLN A 405 -18.06 23.61 24.25
C GLN A 405 -19.03 22.44 24.48
N SER A 406 -18.89 21.28 23.81
CA SER A 406 -19.84 20.16 23.98
C SER A 406 -19.95 19.70 25.43
N GLY A 407 -18.83 19.62 26.14
CA GLY A 407 -18.81 19.28 27.56
C GLY A 407 -19.22 20.39 28.53
N LYS A 408 -19.62 21.57 28.07
CA LYS A 408 -19.96 22.69 28.94
C LYS A 408 -21.34 22.52 29.60
N GLN A 409 -21.36 22.60 30.92
CA GLN A 409 -22.58 22.40 31.73
C GLN A 409 -23.30 23.73 32.00
N GLU A 410 -24.60 23.67 32.36
CA GLU A 410 -25.42 24.86 32.66
C GLU A 410 -24.86 25.73 33.80
N ASP A 411 -24.20 25.12 34.79
CA ASP A 411 -23.57 25.81 35.92
C ASP A 411 -22.21 26.44 35.58
N GLY A 412 -21.73 26.27 34.35
CA GLY A 412 -20.43 26.74 33.88
C GLY A 412 -19.27 25.81 34.20
N SER A 413 -19.52 24.63 34.78
CA SER A 413 -18.53 23.54 34.84
C SER A 413 -18.38 22.84 33.49
N TYR A 414 -17.47 21.87 33.43
CA TYR A 414 -17.17 21.09 32.22
C TYR A 414 -17.05 19.61 32.56
N ARG A 415 -17.65 18.73 31.75
CA ARG A 415 -17.63 17.27 31.85
C ARG A 415 -17.55 16.67 30.44
N TYR A 416 -16.76 15.62 30.26
CA TYR A 416 -16.40 15.11 28.92
C TYR A 416 -16.54 13.60 28.75
N ASP A 417 -17.08 12.92 29.76
CA ASP A 417 -17.25 11.45 29.81
C ASP A 417 -18.05 10.94 28.60
N HIS A 418 -19.07 11.72 28.18
CA HIS A 418 -19.89 11.47 26.99
C HIS A 418 -19.10 11.28 25.67
N LEU A 419 -17.92 11.89 25.54
CA LEU A 419 -17.07 11.72 24.34
C LEU A 419 -16.51 10.30 24.18
N TYR A 420 -16.59 9.49 25.24
CA TYR A 420 -15.98 8.16 25.33
C TYR A 420 -17.01 7.05 25.61
N ASP A 421 -18.20 7.37 26.15
CA ASP A 421 -19.18 6.42 26.68
C ASP A 421 -19.52 5.25 25.73
N ARG A 422 -19.50 5.45 24.40
CA ARG A 422 -19.81 4.41 23.41
C ARG A 422 -18.75 3.34 23.18
N ILE A 423 -17.47 3.71 23.27
CA ILE A 423 -16.35 2.76 23.11
C ILE A 423 -15.69 2.42 24.45
N LYS A 424 -16.24 2.95 25.55
CA LYS A 424 -15.76 2.69 26.91
C LYS A 424 -15.72 1.20 27.25
N GLU A 425 -16.70 0.40 26.79
CA GLU A 425 -16.68 -1.05 27.02
C GLU A 425 -15.53 -1.76 26.27
N ASP A 426 -15.07 -1.22 25.14
CA ASP A 426 -13.87 -1.72 24.44
C ASP A 426 -12.59 -1.30 25.17
N ILE A 427 -12.51 -0.04 25.62
CA ILE A 427 -11.36 0.49 26.38
C ILE A 427 -11.17 -0.30 27.68
N GLU A 428 -12.24 -0.48 28.48
CA GLU A 428 -12.20 -1.23 29.75
C GLU A 428 -12.01 -2.75 29.56
N ALA A 429 -12.10 -3.27 28.33
CA ALA A 429 -11.84 -4.69 28.01
C ALA A 429 -10.38 -4.98 27.63
N ALA A 430 -9.55 -3.96 27.37
CA ALA A 430 -8.14 -4.13 27.10
C ALA A 430 -7.32 -4.34 28.38
N ASP A 431 -6.22 -5.08 28.30
CA ASP A 431 -5.23 -5.14 29.39
C ASP A 431 -4.41 -3.85 29.50
N ILE A 432 -4.25 -3.11 28.40
CA ILE A 432 -3.62 -1.80 28.32
C ILE A 432 -4.35 -0.95 27.26
N ALA A 433 -4.88 0.21 27.64
CA ALA A 433 -5.46 1.15 26.68
C ALA A 433 -4.62 2.44 26.51
N VAL A 434 -4.44 2.88 25.26
CA VAL A 434 -3.56 3.99 24.85
C VAL A 434 -4.31 5.07 24.04
N ILE A 435 -4.08 6.35 24.32
CA ILE A 435 -4.67 7.50 23.59
C ILE A 435 -3.64 8.58 23.26
N ASN A 436 -3.69 9.14 22.04
CA ASN A 436 -2.88 10.30 21.67
C ASN A 436 -3.52 11.62 22.13
N GLN A 437 -3.12 12.15 23.30
CA GLN A 437 -3.60 13.44 23.78
C GLN A 437 -2.85 14.60 23.10
N GLU A 438 -3.16 14.82 21.82
CA GLU A 438 -2.44 15.75 20.97
C GLU A 438 -2.48 17.20 21.49
N THR A 439 -3.62 17.63 22.02
CA THR A 439 -3.81 19.00 22.48
C THR A 439 -3.45 19.16 23.95
N ILE A 440 -2.64 20.17 24.27
CA ILE A 440 -2.07 20.33 25.62
C ILE A 440 -3.14 20.68 26.68
N LEU A 441 -3.17 19.95 27.80
CA LEU A 441 -4.14 20.10 28.91
C LEU A 441 -3.79 21.29 29.83
N GLY A 442 -3.52 22.46 29.26
CA GLY A 442 -3.07 23.64 29.99
C GLY A 442 -4.12 24.31 30.89
N GLY A 443 -5.41 23.97 30.72
CA GLY A 443 -6.47 24.34 31.65
C GLY A 443 -6.97 25.79 31.60
N ALA A 444 -7.99 26.09 32.41
CA ALA A 444 -8.77 27.33 32.35
C ALA A 444 -7.94 28.61 32.55
N GLU A 445 -6.90 28.58 33.38
CA GLU A 445 -6.05 29.75 33.67
C GLU A 445 -5.30 30.32 32.44
N LEU A 446 -5.19 29.55 31.36
CA LEU A 446 -4.52 29.98 30.13
C LEU A 446 -5.52 30.42 29.04
N GLY A 447 -6.82 30.30 29.31
CA GLY A 447 -7.92 30.52 28.37
C GLY A 447 -8.04 29.38 27.35
N TYR A 448 -9.20 28.73 27.28
CA TYR A 448 -9.42 27.66 26.30
C TYR A 448 -9.41 28.22 24.87
N SER A 449 -8.80 27.48 23.94
CA SER A 449 -8.74 27.83 22.53
C SER A 449 -8.48 26.59 21.66
N GLY A 450 -8.96 26.61 20.42
CA GLY A 450 -8.64 25.60 19.41
C GLY A 450 -7.52 26.04 18.46
N TYR A 451 -7.55 25.51 17.24
CA TYR A 451 -6.64 25.83 16.14
C TYR A 451 -6.48 27.37 15.93
N PRO A 452 -5.26 27.88 15.65
CA PRO A 452 -4.00 27.15 15.46
C PRO A 452 -3.16 26.99 16.74
N ASN A 453 -3.65 27.39 17.91
CA ASN A 453 -2.89 27.42 19.16
C ASN A 453 -3.79 26.89 20.28
N PHE A 454 -3.86 25.57 20.43
CA PHE A 454 -4.78 24.86 21.31
C PHE A 454 -4.48 25.09 22.80
N ASN A 455 -5.52 24.98 23.64
CA ASN A 455 -5.40 24.82 25.09
C ASN A 455 -6.65 24.13 25.63
N SER A 456 -6.47 22.90 26.08
CA SER A 456 -7.56 22.01 26.42
C SER A 456 -7.91 22.05 27.91
N PRO A 457 -9.19 21.87 28.27
CA PRO A 457 -9.62 21.63 29.64
C PRO A 457 -8.92 20.41 30.23
N THR A 458 -8.44 20.55 31.47
CA THR A 458 -7.93 19.41 32.25
C THR A 458 -8.98 18.31 32.45
N GLN A 459 -10.26 18.67 32.40
CA GLN A 459 -11.41 17.77 32.48
C GLN A 459 -11.51 16.78 31.31
N ILE A 460 -10.81 17.03 30.19
CA ILE A 460 -10.61 16.00 29.16
C ILE A 460 -9.80 14.84 29.73
N GLY A 461 -8.73 15.14 30.48
CA GLY A 461 -7.94 14.13 31.18
C GLY A 461 -8.73 13.41 32.28
N ASP A 462 -9.66 14.10 32.96
CA ASP A 462 -10.55 13.44 33.94
C ASP A 462 -11.46 12.41 33.23
N ALA A 463 -11.98 12.74 32.05
CA ALA A 463 -12.78 11.82 31.23
C ALA A 463 -11.96 10.67 30.62
N ILE A 464 -10.71 10.91 30.19
CA ILE A 464 -9.78 9.87 29.73
C ILE A 464 -9.55 8.80 30.82
N VAL A 465 -9.36 9.23 32.08
CA VAL A 465 -9.25 8.32 33.23
C VAL A 465 -10.56 7.57 33.47
N ASN A 466 -11.70 8.27 33.40
CA ASN A 466 -13.03 7.66 33.58
C ASN A 466 -13.41 6.69 32.44
N ALA A 467 -12.83 6.83 31.26
CA ALA A 467 -13.02 5.95 30.11
C ALA A 467 -12.20 4.65 30.19
N GLY A 468 -11.16 4.60 31.03
CA GLY A 468 -10.34 3.40 31.26
C GLY A 468 -8.96 3.40 30.59
N PHE A 469 -8.49 4.51 30.02
CA PHE A 469 -7.14 4.57 29.42
C PHE A 469 -6.02 4.49 30.47
N ASP A 470 -5.02 3.64 30.24
CA ASP A 470 -3.82 3.50 31.09
C ASP A 470 -2.68 4.42 30.65
N VAL A 471 -2.56 4.68 29.34
CA VAL A 471 -1.39 5.31 28.71
C VAL A 471 -1.82 6.53 27.90
N VAL A 472 -1.15 7.66 28.12
CA VAL A 472 -1.48 8.93 27.45
C VAL A 472 -0.23 9.52 26.81
N LEU A 473 -0.27 9.63 25.48
CA LEU A 473 0.80 10.19 24.67
C LEU A 473 0.69 11.72 24.66
N HIS A 474 1.84 12.41 24.73
CA HIS A 474 1.91 13.88 24.79
C HIS A 474 3.06 14.49 23.99
N ALA A 475 3.91 13.72 23.31
CA ALA A 475 4.84 14.27 22.32
C ALA A 475 4.13 14.44 20.97
N THR A 476 3.59 15.64 20.74
CA THR A 476 2.94 16.05 19.48
C THR A 476 3.40 17.43 19.02
N ASN A 477 3.03 17.83 17.80
CA ASN A 477 3.27 19.20 17.32
C ASN A 477 2.55 20.27 18.16
N HIS A 478 1.44 19.92 18.81
CA HIS A 478 0.61 20.81 19.63
C HIS A 478 0.97 20.87 21.14
N THR A 479 1.96 20.09 21.60
CA THR A 479 2.46 20.08 22.99
C THR A 479 2.80 21.48 23.53
N MET A 480 3.30 22.37 22.67
CA MET A 480 3.95 23.63 23.05
C MET A 480 3.17 24.90 22.66
N ASP A 481 1.90 24.77 22.25
CA ASP A 481 1.05 25.89 21.78
C ASP A 481 0.89 27.02 22.81
N LYS A 482 0.83 26.68 24.11
CA LYS A 482 0.89 27.66 25.22
C LYS A 482 2.21 27.62 26.00
N GLY A 483 3.20 26.94 25.44
CA GLY A 483 4.55 26.77 25.97
C GLY A 483 4.61 26.10 27.34
N LYS A 484 5.77 26.26 28.00
CA LYS A 484 6.14 25.62 29.26
C LYS A 484 5.07 25.70 30.37
N LYS A 485 4.28 26.79 30.49
CA LYS A 485 3.23 26.85 31.54
C LYS A 485 2.14 25.79 31.32
N ALA A 486 1.71 25.53 30.09
CA ALA A 486 0.70 24.49 29.84
C ALA A 486 1.25 23.07 30.05
N VAL A 487 2.51 22.81 29.71
CA VAL A 487 3.15 21.51 29.98
C VAL A 487 3.28 21.29 31.50
N MET A 488 3.67 22.30 32.27
CA MET A 488 3.68 22.22 33.74
C MET A 488 2.28 22.07 34.35
N ASN A 489 1.25 22.71 33.77
CA ASN A 489 -0.14 22.50 34.18
C ASN A 489 -0.62 21.07 33.87
N THR A 490 -0.22 20.51 32.71
CA THR A 490 -0.50 19.12 32.30
C THR A 490 0.15 18.12 33.25
N PHE A 491 1.41 18.33 33.65
CA PHE A 491 2.03 17.54 34.72
C PHE A 491 1.32 17.67 36.06
N SER A 492 0.96 18.89 36.46
CA SER A 492 0.23 19.16 37.72
C SER A 492 -1.18 18.57 37.72
N PHE A 493 -1.72 18.27 36.55
CA PHE A 493 -2.95 17.52 36.37
C PHE A 493 -2.71 16.01 36.54
N TRP A 494 -1.79 15.43 35.77
CA TRP A 494 -1.50 13.98 35.83
C TRP A 494 -0.90 13.51 37.16
N ASP A 495 -0.30 14.41 37.96
CA ASP A 495 0.14 14.11 39.33
C ASP A 495 -1.01 13.74 40.29
N LYS A 496 -2.28 13.94 39.88
CA LYS A 496 -3.47 13.41 40.59
C LYS A 496 -3.74 11.93 40.28
N TYR A 497 -3.26 11.44 39.13
CA TYR A 497 -3.55 10.13 38.55
C TYR A 497 -2.24 9.33 38.34
N PRO A 498 -1.47 9.04 39.41
CA PRO A 498 -0.11 8.48 39.31
C PRO A 498 -0.04 7.04 38.79
N PHE A 499 -1.18 6.42 38.47
CA PHE A 499 -1.28 5.15 37.77
C PHE A 499 -1.24 5.30 36.24
N ILE A 500 -1.58 6.48 35.71
CA ILE A 500 -1.52 6.78 34.27
C ILE A 500 -0.08 6.91 33.80
N LYS A 501 0.25 6.21 32.72
CA LYS A 501 1.54 6.29 32.03
C LYS A 501 1.54 7.47 31.05
N VAL A 502 1.95 8.64 31.53
CA VAL A 502 2.21 9.82 30.69
C VAL A 502 3.50 9.61 29.89
N LEU A 503 3.43 9.75 28.56
CA LEU A 503 4.56 9.54 27.64
C LEU A 503 4.90 10.79 26.84
N GLY A 504 6.14 10.87 26.35
CA GLY A 504 6.59 11.90 25.41
C GLY A 504 6.96 13.27 26.02
N ILE A 505 6.56 13.57 27.26
CA ILE A 505 6.94 14.78 27.98
C ILE A 505 7.65 14.47 29.30
N ASN A 506 8.73 15.21 29.61
CA ASN A 506 9.61 14.90 30.75
C ASN A 506 9.76 16.10 31.71
N LYS A 507 9.69 15.87 33.03
CA LYS A 507 9.88 16.93 34.04
C LYS A 507 11.35 17.31 34.19
N SER A 508 12.25 16.33 34.11
CA SER A 508 13.72 16.47 34.18
C SER A 508 14.42 15.62 33.11
N GLN A 509 15.71 15.91 32.86
CA GLN A 509 16.55 15.09 31.98
C GLN A 509 16.59 13.62 32.40
N LYS A 510 16.60 13.33 33.71
CA LYS A 510 16.60 11.96 34.23
C LYS A 510 15.32 11.21 33.86
N ASP A 511 14.19 11.91 33.78
CA ASP A 511 12.92 11.29 33.41
C ASP A 511 12.92 10.92 31.92
N GLN A 512 13.49 11.78 31.05
CA GLN A 512 13.74 11.46 29.64
C GLN A 512 14.70 10.27 29.48
N GLU A 513 15.77 10.22 30.27
CA GLU A 513 16.73 9.10 30.27
C GLU A 513 16.15 7.81 30.87
N THR A 514 14.92 7.80 31.39
CA THR A 514 14.28 6.62 32.01
C THR A 514 13.29 5.99 31.04
N ILE A 515 13.60 4.79 30.53
CA ILE A 515 12.70 4.07 29.62
C ILE A 515 11.37 3.80 30.32
N PRO A 516 10.23 4.30 29.79
CA PRO A 516 8.92 4.05 30.34
C PRO A 516 8.47 2.64 30.01
N ILE A 517 8.36 1.80 31.04
CA ILE A 517 7.86 0.42 30.93
C ILE A 517 6.50 0.30 31.62
N VAL A 518 5.59 -0.46 31.00
CA VAL A 518 4.39 -1.02 31.61
C VAL A 518 4.64 -2.53 31.77
N GLU A 519 4.32 -3.10 32.93
CA GLU A 519 4.43 -4.54 33.18
C GLU A 519 3.04 -5.09 33.46
N LYS A 520 2.54 -5.97 32.59
CA LYS A 520 1.19 -6.55 32.65
C LYS A 520 1.28 -8.04 32.36
N ASN A 521 0.60 -8.85 33.17
CA ASN A 521 0.50 -10.31 33.04
C ASN A 521 1.84 -11.07 32.85
N GLY A 522 2.98 -10.51 33.28
CA GLY A 522 4.32 -11.12 33.14
C GLY A 522 5.14 -10.64 31.94
N ILE A 523 4.56 -9.77 31.09
CA ILE A 523 5.23 -9.12 29.96
C ILE A 523 5.60 -7.68 30.34
N LYS A 524 6.85 -7.29 30.09
CA LYS A 524 7.34 -5.90 30.16
C LYS A 524 7.31 -5.28 28.78
N ILE A 525 6.58 -4.19 28.65
CA ILE A 525 6.40 -3.47 27.40
C ILE A 525 6.96 -2.06 27.57
N ALA A 526 8.01 -1.71 26.82
CA ALA A 526 8.53 -0.35 26.74
C ALA A 526 7.74 0.46 25.70
N MET A 527 7.44 1.73 26.00
CA MET A 527 6.52 2.55 25.20
C MET A 527 7.09 3.95 24.92
N LEU A 528 7.70 4.13 23.77
CA LEU A 528 8.47 5.33 23.42
C LEU A 528 7.65 6.27 22.54
N ASN A 529 7.44 7.52 22.94
CA ASN A 529 6.64 8.51 22.19
C ASN A 529 7.47 9.75 21.82
N TYR A 530 7.35 10.20 20.57
CA TYR A 530 8.16 11.26 19.95
C TYR A 530 7.36 12.08 18.92
N THR A 531 7.71 13.36 18.69
CA THR A 531 7.12 14.19 17.63
C THR A 531 8.14 14.72 16.62
N PHE A 532 7.73 14.87 15.36
CA PHE A 532 8.54 15.49 14.30
C PHE A 532 8.76 17.00 14.47
N SER A 533 7.81 17.71 15.11
CA SER A 533 7.84 19.17 15.20
C SER A 533 7.11 19.69 16.45
N LEU A 534 7.06 21.03 16.58
CA LEU A 534 6.35 21.77 17.62
C LEU A 534 5.64 23.00 17.03
N ASN A 535 5.12 22.92 15.80
CA ASN A 535 4.45 24.03 15.09
C ASN A 535 5.23 25.37 15.08
N GLY A 536 6.57 25.30 15.02
CA GLY A 536 7.46 26.47 15.06
C GLY A 536 7.79 27.01 16.45
N HIS A 537 7.16 26.51 17.51
CA HIS A 537 7.58 26.73 18.89
C HIS A 537 8.95 26.07 19.15
N LYS A 538 9.62 26.46 20.25
CA LYS A 538 10.94 25.94 20.63
C LYS A 538 10.93 25.48 22.08
N LEU A 539 11.65 24.40 22.35
CA LEU A 539 11.87 23.92 23.71
C LEU A 539 12.59 25.00 24.55
N PRO A 540 12.27 25.13 25.85
CA PRO A 540 12.95 26.06 26.74
C PRO A 540 14.44 25.70 26.84
N LYS A 541 15.34 26.68 26.78
CA LYS A 541 16.80 26.45 26.87
C LYS A 541 17.23 25.83 28.21
N ASP A 542 16.43 26.02 29.24
CA ASP A 542 16.57 25.46 30.58
C ASP A 542 15.91 24.08 30.75
N MET A 543 15.17 23.59 29.74
CA MET A 543 14.50 22.29 29.72
C MET A 543 14.48 21.67 28.29
N PRO A 544 15.64 21.37 27.68
CA PRO A 544 15.71 20.74 26.35
C PRO A 544 15.12 19.31 26.32
N TRP A 545 14.92 18.68 27.48
CA TRP A 545 14.27 17.38 27.64
C TRP A 545 12.73 17.43 27.66
N LEU A 546 12.12 18.62 27.66
CA LEU A 546 10.70 18.79 28.03
C LEU A 546 9.72 18.01 27.13
N VAL A 547 10.05 17.82 25.85
CA VAL A 547 9.29 17.02 24.89
C VAL A 547 10.27 16.16 24.09
N ASN A 548 9.91 14.91 23.85
CA ASN A 548 10.65 13.97 23.02
C ASN A 548 10.47 14.29 21.52
N MET A 549 11.58 14.57 20.83
CA MET A 549 11.59 14.85 19.39
C MET A 549 12.05 13.60 18.61
N LEU A 550 11.69 13.50 17.32
CA LEU A 550 12.20 12.48 16.39
C LEU A 550 13.69 12.73 16.02
N ASP A 551 14.58 12.66 17.00
CA ASP A 551 16.03 12.69 16.82
C ASP A 551 16.59 11.27 16.71
N LYS A 552 17.18 10.90 15.56
CA LYS A 552 17.66 9.53 15.33
C LYS A 552 18.80 9.10 16.26
N ALA A 553 19.56 10.01 16.86
CA ALA A 553 20.60 9.64 17.83
C ALA A 553 19.99 9.31 19.19
N GLN A 554 19.07 10.15 19.68
CA GLN A 554 18.33 9.92 20.92
C GLN A 554 17.48 8.64 20.83
N MET A 555 16.65 8.52 19.77
CA MET A 555 15.81 7.33 19.55
C MET A 555 16.63 6.04 19.47
N SER A 556 17.82 6.06 18.87
CA SER A 556 18.66 4.86 18.80
C SER A 556 19.26 4.47 20.15
N ALA A 557 19.53 5.43 21.04
CA ALA A 557 19.95 5.14 22.41
C ALA A 557 18.78 4.58 23.25
N ASP A 558 17.59 5.19 23.13
CA ASP A 558 16.42 4.80 23.91
C ASP A 558 15.85 3.44 23.49
N ILE A 559 15.78 3.13 22.19
CA ILE A 559 15.30 1.82 21.69
C ILE A 559 16.26 0.69 22.11
N LYS A 560 17.58 0.89 22.00
CA LYS A 560 18.56 -0.11 22.46
C LYS A 560 18.42 -0.39 23.95
N LYS A 561 18.30 0.66 24.76
CA LYS A 561 18.05 0.57 26.20
C LYS A 561 16.67 -0.05 26.52
N ALA A 562 15.68 0.08 25.63
CA ALA A 562 14.40 -0.58 25.78
C ALA A 562 14.51 -2.10 25.56
N LYS A 563 15.20 -2.57 24.50
CA LYS A 563 15.46 -4.01 24.27
C LYS A 563 16.37 -4.65 25.34
N GLU A 564 17.13 -3.86 26.11
CA GLU A 564 17.86 -4.34 27.31
C GLU A 564 16.97 -4.52 28.57
N LEU A 565 15.78 -3.90 28.62
CA LEU A 565 14.99 -3.75 29.85
C LEU A 565 13.55 -4.30 29.77
N ALA A 566 13.02 -4.50 28.57
CA ALA A 566 11.66 -4.93 28.30
C ALA A 566 11.65 -6.14 27.35
N ASP A 567 10.57 -6.92 27.39
CA ASP A 567 10.33 -8.06 26.51
C ASP A 567 9.83 -7.62 25.12
N PHE A 568 9.15 -6.47 25.06
CA PHE A 568 8.51 -5.91 23.87
C PHE A 568 8.67 -4.39 23.82
N VAL A 569 8.84 -3.80 22.63
CA VAL A 569 9.09 -2.36 22.43
C VAL A 569 8.11 -1.78 21.42
N ILE A 570 7.33 -0.80 21.88
CA ILE A 570 6.39 -0.03 21.08
C ILE A 570 6.93 1.38 20.87
N VAL A 571 6.85 1.88 19.63
CA VAL A 571 7.14 3.30 19.29
C VAL A 571 5.88 4.00 18.80
N PHE A 572 5.61 5.18 19.34
CA PHE A 572 4.47 6.03 19.02
C PHE A 572 4.94 7.36 18.39
N PRO A 573 5.15 7.42 17.06
CA PRO A 573 5.61 8.63 16.37
C PRO A 573 4.46 9.53 15.93
N HIS A 574 4.49 10.80 16.33
CA HIS A 574 3.66 11.87 15.77
C HIS A 574 4.38 12.43 14.54
N TRP A 575 3.97 12.03 13.32
CA TRP A 575 4.81 12.05 12.12
C TRP A 575 4.05 12.15 10.78
N GLY A 576 4.77 12.19 9.65
CA GLY A 576 4.16 12.23 8.31
C GLY A 576 3.67 13.62 7.89
N SER A 577 2.60 13.66 7.11
CA SER A 577 2.01 14.88 6.54
C SER A 577 0.49 14.86 6.72
N GLU A 578 -0.10 15.98 7.16
CA GLU A 578 -1.55 16.12 7.32
C GLU A 578 -2.32 15.75 6.02
N TYR A 579 -3.36 14.93 6.17
CA TYR A 579 -4.34 14.54 5.13
C TYR A 579 -3.77 13.73 3.95
N VAL A 580 -2.59 13.12 4.10
CA VAL A 580 -2.04 12.15 3.14
C VAL A 580 -2.37 10.74 3.62
N TYR A 581 -3.16 9.99 2.84
CA TYR A 581 -3.56 8.62 3.19
C TYR A 581 -2.44 7.58 2.98
N GLU A 582 -1.47 7.87 2.10
CA GLU A 582 -0.31 7.00 1.87
C GLU A 582 0.82 7.28 2.86
N ALA A 583 1.50 6.21 3.30
CA ALA A 583 2.71 6.30 4.12
C ALA A 583 3.83 7.06 3.39
N THR A 584 4.14 8.27 3.86
CA THR A 584 5.11 9.16 3.22
C THR A 584 6.55 8.63 3.35
N LYS A 585 7.45 9.02 2.43
CA LYS A 585 8.86 8.57 2.45
C LYS A 585 9.54 8.80 3.80
N SER A 586 9.29 9.93 4.48
CA SER A 586 9.87 10.20 5.80
C SER A 586 9.34 9.29 6.91
N GLN A 587 8.14 8.72 6.76
CA GLN A 587 7.62 7.68 7.65
C GLN A 587 8.27 6.33 7.34
N LYS A 588 8.41 5.96 6.06
CA LYS A 588 9.12 4.72 5.66
C LYS A 588 10.60 4.75 6.08
N ASP A 589 11.30 5.86 5.82
CA ASP A 589 12.68 6.14 6.29
C ASP A 589 12.86 6.12 7.83
N LEU A 590 11.77 6.17 8.61
CA LEU A 590 11.78 6.00 10.07
C LEU A 590 11.34 4.59 10.49
N THR A 591 10.41 3.99 9.76
CA THR A 591 9.99 2.58 9.89
C THR A 591 11.20 1.65 9.72
N ASP A 592 11.96 1.81 8.63
CA ASP A 592 13.20 1.04 8.40
C ASP A 592 14.20 1.22 9.54
N PHE A 593 14.29 2.44 10.08
CA PHE A 593 15.19 2.76 11.19
C PHE A 593 14.72 2.15 12.53
N TYR A 594 13.42 1.95 12.73
CA TYR A 594 12.87 1.24 13.89
C TYR A 594 13.05 -0.28 13.75
N TYR A 595 12.81 -0.84 12.56
CA TYR A 595 13.09 -2.25 12.23
C TYR A 595 14.57 -2.60 12.45
N GLN A 596 15.49 -1.79 11.92
CA GLN A 596 16.94 -1.97 12.09
C GLN A 596 17.43 -1.72 13.55
N LEU A 597 16.52 -1.46 14.50
CA LEU A 597 16.79 -1.41 15.94
C LEU A 597 15.98 -2.45 16.74
N GLY A 598 15.22 -3.32 16.07
CA GLY A 598 14.42 -4.38 16.69
C GLY A 598 13.18 -3.87 17.42
N VAL A 599 12.53 -2.82 16.93
CA VAL A 599 11.20 -2.40 17.44
C VAL A 599 10.16 -3.43 17.00
N ASP A 600 9.20 -3.74 17.89
CA ASP A 600 8.24 -4.82 17.67
C ASP A 600 6.87 -4.31 17.19
N LEU A 601 6.52 -3.06 17.52
CA LEU A 601 5.27 -2.41 17.13
C LEU A 601 5.45 -0.88 16.98
N VAL A 602 4.86 -0.31 15.93
CA VAL A 602 4.79 1.13 15.67
C VAL A 602 3.33 1.56 15.52
N ILE A 603 2.90 2.57 16.27
CA ILE A 603 1.55 3.15 16.16
C ILE A 603 1.66 4.66 15.99
N GLY A 604 1.51 5.11 14.75
CA GLY A 604 1.65 6.50 14.35
C GLY A 604 0.38 7.34 14.48
N ALA A 605 0.58 8.65 14.52
CA ALA A 605 -0.45 9.69 14.59
C ALA A 605 0.07 11.00 13.94
N HIS A 606 -0.75 12.07 13.89
CA HIS A 606 -0.58 13.36 13.16
C HIS A 606 -1.27 13.52 11.80
N PRO A 607 -1.33 12.54 10.87
CA PRO A 607 -1.96 12.78 9.56
C PRO A 607 -3.44 13.16 9.60
N HIS A 608 -4.12 12.99 10.75
CA HIS A 608 -5.55 13.30 10.97
C HIS A 608 -6.53 12.55 10.04
N VAL A 609 -6.01 11.52 9.36
CA VAL A 609 -6.71 10.54 8.54
C VAL A 609 -6.09 9.17 8.82
N LEU A 610 -6.83 8.09 8.56
CA LEU A 610 -6.23 6.75 8.51
C LEU A 610 -5.11 6.71 7.46
N GLN A 611 -4.11 5.88 7.71
CA GLN A 611 -3.12 5.41 6.75
C GLN A 611 -3.03 3.87 6.87
N PRO A 612 -2.41 3.17 5.90
CA PRO A 612 -2.25 1.72 5.94
C PRO A 612 -1.70 1.15 7.25
N VAL A 613 -1.98 -0.14 7.43
CA VAL A 613 -1.33 -0.99 8.41
C VAL A 613 -0.46 -1.99 7.63
N GLU A 614 0.83 -2.08 7.95
CA GLU A 614 1.80 -2.93 7.25
C GLU A 614 2.55 -3.82 8.26
N TRP A 615 2.75 -5.09 7.92
CA TRP A 615 3.80 -5.89 8.56
C TRP A 615 5.12 -5.64 7.85
N ILE A 616 6.18 -5.40 8.61
CA ILE A 616 7.54 -5.24 8.11
C ILE A 616 8.34 -6.48 8.48
N GLU A 617 8.84 -7.16 7.44
CA GLU A 617 9.59 -8.41 7.48
C GLU A 617 10.68 -8.32 6.41
N THR A 618 11.88 -7.87 6.78
CA THR A 618 13.02 -7.73 5.85
C THR A 618 14.16 -8.72 6.14
N ASP A 619 14.04 -9.53 7.19
CA ASP A 619 14.91 -10.65 7.52
C ASP A 619 14.16 -11.69 8.37
N GLU A 620 14.69 -12.91 8.47
CA GLU A 620 14.08 -14.01 9.24
C GLU A 620 14.15 -13.82 10.77
N ASN A 621 14.74 -12.72 11.25
CA ASN A 621 15.12 -12.56 12.66
C ASN A 621 14.05 -11.88 13.53
N HIS A 622 13.19 -11.03 12.94
CA HIS A 622 12.07 -10.43 13.65
C HIS A 622 10.99 -9.90 12.70
N ARG A 623 9.85 -9.50 13.26
CA ARG A 623 8.71 -8.96 12.55
C ARG A 623 8.19 -7.75 13.32
N MET A 624 7.94 -6.64 12.63
CA MET A 624 7.42 -5.41 13.24
C MET A 624 6.07 -5.05 12.62
N LEU A 625 5.05 -4.78 13.45
CA LEU A 625 3.77 -4.26 12.97
C LEU A 625 3.78 -2.73 12.94
N VAL A 626 3.24 -2.12 11.89
CA VAL A 626 3.18 -0.67 11.72
C VAL A 626 1.77 -0.22 11.38
N TYR A 627 1.14 0.54 12.28
CA TYR A 627 -0.02 1.37 11.97
C TYR A 627 0.51 2.77 11.63
N TYR A 628 0.49 3.21 10.38
CA TYR A 628 1.14 4.49 10.03
C TYR A 628 0.40 5.72 10.58
N SER A 629 -0.93 5.65 10.65
CA SER A 629 -1.79 6.65 11.30
C SER A 629 -3.12 6.06 11.71
N LEU A 630 -3.49 6.22 12.97
CA LEU A 630 -4.86 5.93 13.46
C LEU A 630 -5.86 7.07 13.20
N GLY A 631 -5.46 8.15 12.51
CA GLY A 631 -6.32 9.29 12.21
C GLY A 631 -6.80 10.05 13.45
N ASN A 632 -7.94 10.74 13.32
CA ASN A 632 -8.56 11.41 14.47
C ASN A 632 -9.35 10.41 15.32
N PHE A 633 -9.11 10.41 16.64
CA PHE A 633 -10.05 9.80 17.59
C PHE A 633 -11.24 10.75 17.85
N LEU A 634 -10.94 12.03 18.08
CA LEU A 634 -11.90 13.10 18.33
C LEU A 634 -11.38 14.40 17.71
N SER A 635 -12.08 14.96 16.71
CA SER A 635 -11.77 16.31 16.19
C SER A 635 -13.03 17.05 15.69
N TYR A 636 -12.89 18.36 15.40
CA TYR A 636 -13.87 19.19 14.69
C TYR A 636 -13.26 19.73 13.38
N GLN A 637 -12.51 18.87 12.67
CA GLN A 637 -11.91 19.20 11.39
C GLN A 637 -12.97 19.28 10.27
N LYS A 638 -12.69 20.09 9.24
CA LYS A 638 -13.73 20.68 8.37
C LYS A 638 -13.85 20.03 7.00
N GLU A 639 -13.70 18.70 6.92
CA GLU A 639 -13.97 17.88 5.74
C GLU A 639 -14.35 16.46 6.21
N ALA A 640 -15.37 15.84 5.61
CA ALA A 640 -15.92 14.56 6.07
C ALA A 640 -14.89 13.41 6.24
N PRO A 641 -13.92 13.20 5.32
CA PRO A 641 -12.90 12.15 5.46
C PRO A 641 -12.02 12.23 6.72
N ARG A 642 -12.01 13.38 7.41
CA ARG A 642 -11.21 13.61 8.62
C ARG A 642 -11.95 13.22 9.90
N MET A 643 -13.22 12.87 9.80
CA MET A 643 -14.01 12.32 10.91
C MET A 643 -13.79 10.80 11.07
N LEU A 644 -13.15 10.17 10.08
CA LEU A 644 -12.72 8.79 10.10
C LEU A 644 -11.36 8.64 10.83
N GLY A 645 -11.32 7.69 11.76
CA GLY A 645 -10.10 7.25 12.45
C GLY A 645 -10.13 5.75 12.72
N GLY A 646 -9.26 5.29 13.61
CA GLY A 646 -9.12 3.88 13.95
C GLY A 646 -8.84 3.63 15.43
N MET A 647 -9.33 2.48 15.88
CA MET A 647 -9.05 1.87 17.18
C MET A 647 -8.31 0.55 16.93
N ALA A 648 -7.00 0.56 17.06
CA ALA A 648 -6.16 -0.62 16.86
C ALA A 648 -6.27 -1.56 18.06
N ASN A 649 -6.35 -2.87 17.79
CA ASN A 649 -6.39 -3.92 18.81
C ASN A 649 -5.28 -4.92 18.52
N ILE A 650 -4.46 -5.24 19.53
CA ILE A 650 -3.28 -6.11 19.41
C ILE A 650 -3.27 -7.09 20.58
N THR A 651 -3.04 -8.38 20.33
CA THR A 651 -2.74 -9.38 21.37
C THR A 651 -1.26 -9.72 21.34
N ILE A 652 -0.56 -9.42 22.44
CA ILE A 652 0.85 -9.75 22.65
C ILE A 652 0.91 -11.01 23.51
N ILE A 653 1.69 -12.01 23.08
CA ILE A 653 1.95 -13.26 23.80
C ILE A 653 3.45 -13.40 24.05
N LYS A 654 3.82 -14.03 25.16
CA LYS A 654 5.19 -14.36 25.55
C LYS A 654 5.34 -15.86 25.82
N GLU A 655 6.05 -16.56 24.96
CA GLU A 655 6.28 -18.01 25.07
C GLU A 655 7.79 -18.29 25.17
N ASP A 656 8.16 -19.10 26.16
CA ASP A 656 9.55 -19.37 26.61
C ASP A 656 10.41 -18.09 26.77
N ASN A 657 11.18 -17.72 25.73
CA ASN A 657 12.07 -16.55 25.71
C ASN A 657 11.66 -15.49 24.67
N GLU A 658 10.59 -15.73 23.89
CA GLU A 658 10.15 -14.86 22.80
C GLU A 658 8.90 -14.09 23.21
N THR A 659 8.65 -12.94 22.59
CA THR A 659 7.46 -12.12 22.84
C THR A 659 7.05 -11.46 21.54
N TYR A 660 5.83 -11.77 21.09
CA TYR A 660 5.37 -11.49 19.74
C TYR A 660 3.89 -11.10 19.72
N ILE A 661 3.47 -10.50 18.62
CA ILE A 661 2.05 -10.23 18.35
C ILE A 661 1.42 -11.51 17.80
N SER A 662 0.48 -12.09 18.54
CA SER A 662 -0.22 -13.32 18.15
C SER A 662 -1.48 -13.05 17.30
N ASP A 663 -2.06 -11.88 17.46
CA ASP A 663 -3.27 -11.41 16.78
C ASP A 663 -3.26 -9.88 16.74
N ALA A 664 -3.77 -9.28 15.66
CA ALA A 664 -3.85 -7.84 15.50
C ALA A 664 -4.94 -7.44 14.50
N GLY A 665 -5.55 -6.29 14.74
CA GLY A 665 -6.56 -5.71 13.85
C GLY A 665 -6.79 -4.22 14.13
N ILE A 666 -7.81 -3.66 13.49
CA ILE A 666 -8.24 -2.28 13.65
C ILE A 666 -9.75 -2.19 13.47
N ILE A 667 -10.41 -1.42 14.33
CA ILE A 667 -11.82 -1.07 14.18
C ILE A 667 -11.87 0.38 13.68
N PRO A 668 -12.34 0.64 12.45
CA PRO A 668 -12.57 1.99 11.97
C PRO A 668 -13.65 2.67 12.84
N ILE A 669 -13.44 3.94 13.14
CA ILE A 669 -14.32 4.74 14.00
C ILE A 669 -14.67 6.08 13.34
N VAL A 670 -15.82 6.63 13.71
CA VAL A 670 -16.31 7.94 13.27
C VAL A 670 -16.46 8.86 14.47
N THR A 671 -15.76 9.99 14.47
CA THR A 671 -16.10 11.12 15.34
C THR A 671 -17.39 11.75 14.85
N HIS A 672 -18.49 11.59 15.59
CA HIS A 672 -19.79 12.17 15.25
C HIS A 672 -20.06 13.46 16.03
N TYR A 673 -20.76 14.39 15.39
CA TYR A 673 -21.42 15.53 16.04
C TYR A 673 -22.59 16.07 15.22
N GLU A 674 -23.61 16.61 15.92
CA GLU A 674 -24.77 17.32 15.38
C GLU A 674 -24.68 18.85 15.61
N HIS A 675 -25.68 19.60 15.11
CA HIS A 675 -25.71 21.07 15.14
C HIS A 675 -26.36 21.63 16.42
N GLY A 676 -25.59 22.33 17.24
CA GLY A 676 -26.14 23.46 18.01
C GLY A 676 -25.47 23.74 19.36
N PRO A 677 -25.59 24.97 19.91
CA PRO A 677 -24.98 25.33 21.20
C PRO A 677 -25.55 24.60 22.43
N ALA A 678 -26.60 23.79 22.27
CA ALA A 678 -27.25 23.00 23.31
C ALA A 678 -27.38 21.51 22.96
N ASP A 679 -27.11 21.14 21.69
CA ASP A 679 -27.43 19.84 21.10
C ASP A 679 -26.19 19.25 20.40
N TYR A 680 -25.00 19.49 20.96
CA TYR A 680 -23.76 18.82 20.54
C TYR A 680 -23.79 17.35 20.99
N ASN A 681 -24.53 16.51 20.26
CA ASN A 681 -24.48 15.04 20.37
C ASN A 681 -23.12 14.55 19.87
N TYR A 682 -22.09 14.74 20.69
CA TYR A 682 -20.69 14.51 20.36
C TYR A 682 -20.26 13.14 20.86
N ASP A 683 -19.90 12.25 19.94
CA ASP A 683 -19.83 10.81 20.17
C ASP A 683 -18.72 10.18 19.32
N VAL A 684 -18.24 8.99 19.70
CA VAL A 684 -17.41 8.13 18.83
C VAL A 684 -18.15 6.84 18.54
N PHE A 685 -18.37 6.55 17.26
CA PHE A 685 -19.02 5.31 16.81
C PHE A 685 -18.00 4.39 16.16
N LYS A 686 -18.17 3.06 16.32
CA LYS A 686 -17.58 2.10 15.39
C LYS A 686 -18.25 2.26 14.03
N LEU A 687 -17.48 2.25 12.95
CA LEU A 687 -18.02 2.46 11.61
C LEU A 687 -19.02 1.37 11.21
N THR A 688 -18.84 0.14 11.71
CA THR A 688 -19.78 -0.98 11.56
C THR A 688 -21.16 -0.75 12.20
N ASP A 689 -21.21 0.11 13.22
CA ASP A 689 -22.39 0.35 14.05
C ASP A 689 -23.06 1.70 13.67
N TYR A 690 -22.45 2.42 12.72
CA TYR A 690 -22.85 3.75 12.29
C TYR A 690 -23.77 3.66 11.06
N THR A 691 -24.77 4.53 11.00
CA THR A 691 -25.87 4.42 10.03
C THR A 691 -25.96 5.61 9.08
N VAL A 692 -26.62 5.38 7.93
CA VAL A 692 -26.96 6.43 6.95
C VAL A 692 -27.81 7.56 7.58
N GLU A 693 -28.64 7.24 8.59
CA GLU A 693 -29.41 8.24 9.33
C GLU A 693 -28.48 9.16 10.14
N GLN A 694 -27.55 8.60 10.92
CA GLN A 694 -26.56 9.39 11.68
C GLN A 694 -25.61 10.16 10.77
N ALA A 695 -25.18 9.57 9.65
CA ALA A 695 -24.41 10.26 8.61
C ALA A 695 -25.16 11.49 8.07
N SER A 696 -26.47 11.38 7.84
CA SER A 696 -27.30 12.50 7.37
C SER A 696 -27.51 13.63 8.40
N LEU A 697 -27.30 13.35 9.69
CA LEU A 697 -27.34 14.33 10.79
C LEU A 697 -25.96 14.96 11.07
N HIS A 698 -24.88 14.41 10.51
CA HIS A 698 -23.53 14.77 10.91
C HIS A 698 -23.11 16.16 10.39
N GLY A 699 -22.94 17.09 11.33
CA GLY A 699 -22.71 18.52 11.10
C GLY A 699 -21.37 18.92 10.48
N VAL A 700 -20.50 17.97 10.13
CA VAL A 700 -19.36 18.26 9.24
C VAL A 700 -19.86 18.61 7.82
N SER A 701 -21.01 18.08 7.41
CA SER A 701 -21.63 18.29 6.10
C SER A 701 -21.90 19.76 5.75
N ASP A 702 -22.17 20.60 6.74
CA ASP A 702 -22.50 22.02 6.58
C ASP A 702 -21.26 22.94 6.54
N ILE A 703 -20.09 22.44 6.96
CA ILE A 703 -18.84 23.20 7.02
C ILE A 703 -17.76 22.68 6.07
N ALA A 704 -17.91 21.44 5.58
CA ALA A 704 -17.07 20.82 4.58
C ALA A 704 -17.19 21.53 3.22
N ARG A 705 -16.14 21.39 2.41
CA ARG A 705 -16.03 22.00 1.08
C ARG A 705 -15.92 20.96 -0.03
N GLN A 706 -15.52 19.74 0.32
CA GLN A 706 -15.29 18.65 -0.64
C GLN A 706 -16.52 17.76 -0.85
N GLY A 707 -17.47 17.76 0.09
CA GLY A 707 -18.73 17.01 0.03
C GLY A 707 -19.50 17.12 1.34
N ALA A 708 -20.70 16.53 1.39
CA ALA A 708 -21.35 16.21 2.66
C ALA A 708 -20.65 14.99 3.30
N PHE A 709 -20.96 14.66 4.56
CA PHE A 709 -20.61 13.34 5.07
C PHE A 709 -21.57 12.30 4.49
N ILE A 710 -21.01 11.27 3.86
CA ILE A 710 -21.75 10.12 3.33
C ILE A 710 -21.19 8.86 3.97
N TYR A 711 -22.06 8.00 4.49
CA TYR A 711 -21.67 6.78 5.20
C TYR A 711 -20.89 5.85 4.27
N GLU A 712 -21.44 5.60 3.09
CA GLU A 712 -20.90 4.70 2.07
C GLU A 712 -19.52 5.16 1.57
N GLU A 713 -19.34 6.47 1.31
CA GLU A 713 -18.04 7.03 0.94
C GLU A 713 -17.01 6.91 2.08
N THR A 714 -17.44 7.03 3.33
CA THR A 714 -16.56 6.88 4.50
C THR A 714 -16.20 5.40 4.74
N TYR A 715 -17.13 4.49 4.48
CA TYR A 715 -16.91 3.04 4.51
C TYR A 715 -15.91 2.61 3.43
N THR A 716 -16.14 2.96 2.17
CA THR A 716 -15.22 2.66 1.07
C THR A 716 -13.85 3.34 1.25
N LEU A 717 -13.79 4.53 1.88
CA LEU A 717 -12.50 5.13 2.24
C LEU A 717 -11.75 4.31 3.30
N ALA A 718 -12.44 3.87 4.37
CA ALA A 718 -11.83 3.03 5.40
C ALA A 718 -11.38 1.67 4.84
N GLU A 719 -12.22 1.04 4.02
CA GLU A 719 -11.95 -0.21 3.30
C GLU A 719 -10.74 -0.07 2.39
N LYS A 720 -10.68 0.98 1.57
CA LYS A 720 -9.53 1.27 0.69
C LYS A 720 -8.23 1.49 1.46
N VAL A 721 -8.26 2.28 2.54
CA VAL A 721 -7.05 2.72 3.24
C VAL A 721 -6.47 1.62 4.14
N LEU A 722 -7.32 0.72 4.66
CA LEU A 722 -6.89 -0.38 5.51
C LEU A 722 -6.68 -1.68 4.73
N GLY A 723 -7.30 -1.85 3.56
CA GLY A 723 -7.16 -3.03 2.71
C GLY A 723 -7.50 -4.31 3.46
N SER A 724 -6.56 -5.26 3.49
CA SER A 724 -6.69 -6.53 4.21
C SER A 724 -6.87 -6.40 5.73
N TRP A 725 -6.64 -5.22 6.32
CA TRP A 725 -6.88 -4.92 7.73
C TRP A 725 -8.26 -4.34 8.02
N PHE A 726 -9.08 -4.07 6.99
CA PHE A 726 -10.45 -3.64 7.21
C PHE A 726 -11.27 -4.79 7.84
N PRO A 727 -11.94 -4.58 8.97
CA PRO A 727 -12.65 -5.66 9.66
C PRO A 727 -13.93 -6.01 8.91
N ILE A 728 -13.91 -7.15 8.21
CA ILE A 728 -15.10 -7.76 7.61
C ILE A 728 -16.10 -8.08 8.74
N PRO A 729 -17.37 -7.64 8.66
CA PRO A 729 -18.39 -8.02 9.63
C PRO A 729 -18.57 -9.55 9.68
N LEU A 730 -18.58 -10.11 10.88
CA LEU A 730 -18.91 -11.53 11.11
C LEU A 730 -20.41 -11.76 10.82
N GLU A 731 -20.74 -12.65 9.88
CA GLU A 731 -22.11 -13.11 9.56
C GLU A 731 -22.72 -14.03 10.66
#